data_AF-A0AAU9UUL7-F1
#
_entry.id   AF-A0AAU9UUL7-F1
#
_cell.length_a   1.000
_cell.length_b   1.000
_cell.length_c   1.000
_cell.angle_alpha   90.00
_cell.angle_beta   90.00
_cell.angle_gamma   90.00
#
_symmetry.space_group_name_H-M   'P 1'
#
loop_
_entity.id
_entity.type
_entity.pdbx_description
1 polymer ?
#
loop_
_entity_poly.entity_id
_entity_poly.type
_entity_poly.pdbx_seq_one_letter_code
_entity_poly.pdbx_strand_id
1 'polypeptide(L)'
;MELLPGNPLAINERVKETITICHSIDIRNNPEHLEKLRECEVIEGHLSIVLIERDNPSAFDNITFPKLREVTDYVLIYRIKAVRNLGSLFPNLSVIRGLQLFKDFALVVFDNERLESLGLRSLSRIERGAVRIQNNDHLCYVNTIDWSRINVEGSENNVIRSNYDTRLCGLCPNAQSRMEDHRQLRLQCPADFTGRLLCWDDKHCQKRDCPTKCGNHACMESGECCHSACVGGCDGPLASDCHVCANFSFRYGKERTCMERCPANTYELSRRCVTEQECRATPPPQGDASPNIRAYKILGKRCVYVCPTGFMETGNESNSTCEPCPRSGCLRECPGGKVDSIASAEYFRGCTHVKGTLEITLRAGGGNMMSILEATLGSIREIDGSLRVFRSYPLVSLMFLKSLTRIGGYKSDNKGQSLYIFNNPNLEMLWNWSAKKSIEITTGRLFIHFNPKLCYNQIQPLKNMTKDPKSTFSEIEVSQDNNGDQASCFQDTLHLQVSSLHQRVAILQWNMYCLPDSRNLLGYSIYYIATENNVTLYGQRDACSDTWNVLDKTADEVRNGTKESDEKLTKDSLLPDSCSNLQPLFYPLSQLTPFTRYAAYVKTYTTLQDRKGAQSAIIYFKTLPGPPSPPLGLTVESLTEHSATIKWQPPSMPNGTIALYHIEIQANNYNRPKILALNVNYCGNPTALVNLIAVRGEEGGAAGAGGATGAGSAAGAGGAAGAGGATGAGGTGDAPSDTCTCRDDTPLTRFGSGAEEERIESINFENALQNHVRFLVEICVNYINI
;
A
#
# COMPACT_ATOMS: atom_id res chain seq x y z
N MET A 1 49.81 -35.70 26.55
CA MET A 1 49.83 -36.03 25.11
C MET A 1 48.37 -36.01 24.67
N GLU A 2 47.91 -34.81 24.32
CA GLU A 2 46.50 -34.51 24.01
C GLU A 2 46.14 -35.06 22.63
N LEU A 3 44.98 -35.71 22.54
CA LEU A 3 44.36 -36.15 21.29
C LEU A 3 43.51 -35.00 20.74
N LEU A 4 43.90 -34.48 19.58
CA LEU A 4 43.12 -33.50 18.80
C LEU A 4 41.94 -34.20 18.08
N PRO A 5 40.78 -33.55 17.95
CA PRO A 5 39.62 -34.09 17.24
C PRO A 5 39.76 -33.93 15.71
N GLY A 6 39.24 -34.94 15.00
CA GLY A 6 39.29 -35.08 13.54
C GLY A 6 38.57 -33.97 12.78
N ASN A 7 39.22 -33.58 11.70
CA ASN A 7 38.83 -32.60 10.69
C ASN A 7 37.63 -33.13 9.86
N PRO A 8 36.46 -32.45 9.81
CA PRO A 8 35.39 -32.81 8.87
C PRO A 8 35.55 -31.98 7.59
N LEU A 9 36.56 -32.30 6.78
CA LEU A 9 36.70 -31.78 5.42
C LEU A 9 36.82 -32.96 4.44
N ALA A 10 35.68 -33.53 4.10
CA ALA A 10 35.53 -34.43 2.95
C ALA A 10 34.09 -34.37 2.43
N ILE A 11 33.64 -33.17 2.03
CA ILE A 11 32.47 -33.06 1.15
C ILE A 11 33.00 -33.23 -0.27
N ASN A 12 32.59 -34.33 -0.89
CA ASN A 12 32.86 -34.80 -2.25
C ASN A 12 33.10 -33.67 -3.27
N GLU A 13 34.30 -33.66 -3.87
CA GLU A 13 34.76 -32.78 -4.96
C GLU A 13 34.05 -33.01 -6.32
N ARG A 14 32.82 -33.56 -6.36
CA ARG A 14 32.07 -33.85 -7.61
C ARG A 14 30.85 -32.96 -7.87
N VAL A 15 30.66 -31.87 -7.12
CA VAL A 15 29.53 -30.92 -7.31
C VAL A 15 30.04 -29.52 -7.70
N LYS A 16 31.06 -29.45 -8.57
CA LYS A 16 31.79 -28.20 -8.88
C LYS A 16 31.42 -27.53 -10.22
N GLU A 17 30.33 -27.93 -10.88
CA GLU A 17 29.93 -27.36 -12.19
C GLU A 17 28.56 -26.66 -12.23
N THR A 18 28.00 -26.30 -11.07
CA THR A 18 26.60 -25.89 -10.99
C THR A 18 26.47 -24.57 -10.22
N ILE A 19 25.78 -23.59 -10.82
CA ILE A 19 25.33 -22.30 -10.27
C ILE A 19 25.56 -22.19 -8.76
N THR A 20 26.47 -21.29 -8.39
CA THR A 20 26.86 -21.04 -7.01
C THR A 20 25.79 -20.20 -6.33
N ILE A 21 24.78 -20.90 -5.82
CA ILE A 21 23.72 -20.36 -4.97
C ILE A 21 24.30 -20.14 -3.58
N CYS A 22 24.13 -18.92 -3.06
CA CYS A 22 24.58 -18.53 -1.74
C CYS A 22 23.37 -18.29 -0.84
N HIS A 23 23.47 -18.61 0.45
CA HIS A 23 22.47 -18.22 1.45
C HIS A 23 22.60 -16.73 1.78
N SER A 24 21.78 -16.23 2.71
CA SER A 24 21.91 -14.86 3.24
C SER A 24 23.36 -14.51 3.61
N ILE A 25 23.84 -13.38 3.12
CA ILE A 25 25.19 -12.90 3.34
C ILE A 25 25.12 -11.59 4.11
N ASP A 26 25.77 -11.57 5.28
CA ASP A 26 25.99 -10.37 6.09
C ASP A 26 27.50 -10.10 6.20
N ILE A 27 27.93 -8.96 5.65
CA ILE A 27 29.31 -8.52 5.57
C ILE A 27 29.44 -7.27 6.43
N ARG A 28 30.26 -7.39 7.47
CA ARG A 28 30.52 -6.30 8.43
C ARG A 28 32.00 -6.07 8.64
N ASN A 29 32.36 -4.82 8.93
CA ASN A 29 33.65 -4.36 9.44
C ASN A 29 34.86 -4.52 8.50
N ASN A 30 35.06 -5.69 7.91
CA ASN A 30 36.23 -6.04 7.09
C ASN A 30 35.83 -6.28 5.62
N PRO A 31 36.41 -5.54 4.64
CA PRO A 31 36.14 -5.76 3.23
C PRO A 31 36.55 -7.14 2.69
N GLU A 32 37.49 -7.85 3.31
CA GLU A 32 37.88 -9.21 2.86
C GLU A 32 36.70 -10.19 2.88
N HIS A 33 35.70 -9.97 3.74
CA HIS A 33 34.50 -10.80 3.78
C HIS A 33 33.63 -10.68 2.52
N LEU A 34 33.89 -9.70 1.64
CA LEU A 34 33.28 -9.61 0.31
C LEU A 34 33.68 -10.78 -0.59
N GLU A 35 34.81 -11.47 -0.34
CA GLU A 35 35.19 -12.65 -1.11
C GLU A 35 34.14 -13.77 -1.09
N LYS A 36 33.27 -13.80 -0.07
CA LYS A 36 32.12 -14.72 0.00
C LYS A 36 31.18 -14.58 -1.21
N LEU A 37 31.20 -13.43 -1.89
CA LEU A 37 30.35 -13.14 -3.06
C LEU A 37 30.99 -13.54 -4.40
N ARG A 38 32.28 -13.94 -4.43
CA ARG A 38 33.06 -14.11 -5.67
C ARG A 38 32.40 -15.06 -6.67
N GLU A 39 31.85 -16.16 -6.16
CA GLU A 39 31.18 -17.15 -7.00
C GLU A 39 29.65 -17.00 -7.00
N CYS A 40 29.05 -16.20 -6.12
CA CYS A 40 27.59 -16.15 -5.99
C CYS A 40 26.90 -15.59 -7.24
N GLU A 41 26.03 -16.40 -7.85
CA GLU A 41 25.14 -15.95 -8.94
C GLU A 41 23.76 -15.55 -8.41
N VAL A 42 23.27 -16.30 -7.43
CA VAL A 42 21.98 -16.08 -6.76
C VAL A 42 22.18 -16.10 -5.25
N ILE A 43 21.64 -15.11 -4.55
CA ILE A 43 21.55 -15.11 -3.09
C ILE A 43 20.13 -15.48 -2.69
N GLU A 44 19.95 -16.72 -2.21
CA GLU A 44 18.74 -17.21 -1.55
C GLU A 44 18.72 -16.68 -0.11
N GLY A 45 18.31 -15.43 0.02
CA GLY A 45 18.31 -14.69 1.28
C GLY A 45 18.48 -13.19 1.06
N HIS A 46 19.01 -12.51 2.07
CA HIS A 46 19.35 -11.09 2.01
C HIS A 46 20.85 -10.87 1.80
N LEU A 47 21.20 -9.71 1.25
CA LEU A 47 22.57 -9.21 1.15
C LEU A 47 22.71 -7.95 2.01
N SER A 48 23.47 -8.04 3.10
CA SER A 48 23.77 -6.91 3.98
C SER A 48 25.26 -6.59 3.92
N ILE A 49 25.60 -5.35 3.58
CA ILE A 49 26.96 -4.81 3.61
C ILE A 49 26.94 -3.58 4.49
N VAL A 50 27.41 -3.74 5.73
CA VAL A 50 27.22 -2.73 6.77
C VAL A 50 28.50 -2.43 7.55
N LEU A 51 28.66 -1.20 8.03
CA LEU A 51 29.73 -0.80 8.95
C LEU A 51 31.15 -1.09 8.42
N ILE A 52 31.41 -0.80 7.14
CA ILE A 52 32.78 -0.84 6.59
C ILE A 52 33.34 0.58 6.61
N GLU A 53 33.73 0.99 7.81
CA GLU A 53 34.12 2.36 8.13
C GLU A 53 35.63 2.62 7.99
N ARG A 54 36.44 1.57 7.77
CA ARG A 54 37.89 1.74 7.56
C ARG A 54 38.16 2.46 6.25
N ASP A 55 38.87 3.58 6.35
CA ASP A 55 39.23 4.43 5.22
C ASP A 55 40.44 3.84 4.45
N ASN A 56 40.19 2.77 3.69
CA ASN A 56 41.12 2.29 2.68
C ASN A 56 40.37 2.17 1.33
N PRO A 57 40.32 3.24 0.52
CA PRO A 57 39.69 3.23 -0.80
C PRO A 57 40.19 2.08 -1.67
N SER A 58 41.50 1.80 -1.60
CA SER A 58 42.17 0.70 -2.32
C SER A 58 41.71 -0.71 -1.92
N ALA A 59 41.00 -0.87 -0.80
CA ALA A 59 40.45 -2.17 -0.41
C ALA A 59 39.25 -2.60 -1.28
N PHE A 60 38.66 -1.68 -2.05
CA PHE A 60 37.56 -1.95 -2.97
C PHE A 60 37.93 -1.73 -4.43
N ASP A 61 39.13 -1.19 -4.69
CA ASP A 61 39.67 -1.06 -6.04
C ASP A 61 39.84 -2.46 -6.64
N ASN A 62 39.28 -2.65 -7.84
CA ASN A 62 39.25 -3.93 -8.58
C ASN A 62 38.44 -5.08 -7.94
N ILE A 63 37.57 -4.80 -6.95
CA ILE A 63 36.60 -5.78 -6.47
C ILE A 63 35.30 -5.62 -7.24
N THR A 64 34.91 -6.66 -7.98
CA THR A 64 33.66 -6.71 -8.74
C THR A 64 33.09 -8.12 -8.67
N PHE A 65 31.77 -8.22 -8.53
CA PHE A 65 31.00 -9.46 -8.45
C PHE A 65 30.06 -9.57 -9.65
N PRO A 66 30.59 -9.87 -10.86
CA PRO A 66 29.79 -9.86 -12.09
C PRO A 66 28.86 -11.06 -12.23
N LYS A 67 29.05 -12.11 -11.43
CA LYS A 67 28.19 -13.29 -11.43
C LYS A 67 26.84 -13.01 -10.77
N LEU A 68 26.80 -12.16 -9.75
CA LEU A 68 25.58 -11.91 -8.99
C LEU A 68 24.50 -11.26 -9.87
N ARG A 69 23.37 -11.94 -10.03
CA ARG A 69 22.24 -11.51 -10.86
C ARG A 69 20.93 -11.38 -10.09
N GLU A 70 20.76 -12.12 -8.99
CA GLU A 70 19.50 -12.19 -8.24
C GLU A 70 19.72 -12.22 -6.72
N VAL A 71 18.89 -11.46 -5.98
CA VAL A 71 18.76 -11.53 -4.52
C VAL A 71 17.28 -11.78 -4.18
N THR A 72 16.98 -12.81 -3.40
CA THR A 72 15.57 -13.19 -3.16
C THR A 72 14.87 -12.36 -2.08
N ASP A 73 15.58 -11.87 -1.08
CA ASP A 73 14.98 -11.03 -0.02
C ASP A 73 15.24 -9.55 -0.29
N TYR A 74 16.16 -8.94 0.44
CA TYR A 74 16.49 -7.52 0.36
C TYR A 74 18.00 -7.28 0.27
N VAL A 75 18.36 -6.09 -0.19
CA VAL A 75 19.74 -5.59 -0.21
C VAL A 75 19.87 -4.39 0.73
N LEU A 76 20.79 -4.47 1.70
CA LEU A 76 21.05 -3.42 2.69
C LEU A 76 22.50 -2.95 2.60
N ILE A 77 22.68 -1.65 2.33
CA ILE A 77 23.96 -0.96 2.28
C ILE A 77 23.94 0.16 3.32
N TYR A 78 24.78 0.04 4.35
CA TYR A 78 24.79 0.99 5.47
C TYR A 78 26.19 1.33 5.95
N ARG A 79 26.54 2.62 6.00
CA ARG A 79 27.86 3.10 6.47
C ARG A 79 29.04 2.40 5.81
N ILE A 80 29.08 2.45 4.48
CA ILE A 80 30.28 2.09 3.72
C ILE A 80 31.02 3.36 3.28
N LYS A 81 32.31 3.47 3.61
CA LYS A 81 33.11 4.68 3.31
C LYS A 81 34.00 4.56 2.07
N ALA A 82 34.27 3.36 1.59
CA ALA A 82 35.26 3.13 0.54
C ALA A 82 34.67 2.94 -0.88
N VAL A 83 33.34 2.85 -1.02
CA VAL A 83 32.69 2.60 -2.30
C VAL A 83 32.03 3.87 -2.84
N ARG A 84 32.36 4.21 -4.09
CA ARG A 84 31.80 5.39 -4.79
C ARG A 84 30.62 5.06 -5.70
N ASN A 85 30.58 3.85 -6.27
CA ASN A 85 29.53 3.42 -7.19
C ASN A 85 29.18 1.95 -6.87
N LEU A 86 27.93 1.62 -6.53
CA LEU A 86 27.56 0.23 -6.22
C LEU A 86 27.57 -0.67 -7.46
N GLY A 87 27.37 -0.10 -8.64
CA GLY A 87 27.46 -0.75 -9.95
C GLY A 87 28.84 -1.27 -10.33
N SER A 88 29.91 -0.76 -9.71
CA SER A 88 31.25 -1.36 -9.85
C SER A 88 31.37 -2.66 -9.07
N LEU A 89 30.61 -2.83 -7.98
CA LEU A 89 30.54 -4.07 -7.22
C LEU A 89 29.54 -5.05 -7.85
N PHE A 90 28.33 -4.59 -8.18
CA PHE A 90 27.22 -5.44 -8.62
C PHE A 90 26.70 -5.04 -10.01
N PRO A 91 27.53 -5.23 -11.06
CA PRO A 91 27.21 -4.74 -12.41
C PRO A 91 26.01 -5.43 -13.05
N ASN A 92 25.78 -6.71 -12.71
CA ASN A 92 24.79 -7.58 -13.34
C ASN A 92 23.61 -7.93 -12.43
N LEU A 93 23.54 -7.33 -11.23
CA LEU A 93 22.39 -7.50 -10.34
C LEU A 93 21.15 -6.96 -11.05
N SER A 94 20.22 -7.86 -11.36
CA SER A 94 19.11 -7.60 -12.27
C SER A 94 17.74 -7.65 -11.59
N VAL A 95 17.60 -8.48 -10.56
CA VAL A 95 16.32 -8.72 -9.87
C VAL A 95 16.51 -8.79 -8.36
N ILE A 96 15.66 -8.08 -7.63
CA ILE A 96 15.46 -8.26 -6.17
C ILE A 96 14.01 -8.70 -5.95
N ARG A 97 13.79 -9.87 -5.34
CA ARG A 97 12.43 -10.44 -5.26
C ARG A 97 11.60 -9.92 -4.09
N GLY A 98 12.22 -9.52 -2.97
CA GLY A 98 11.48 -9.02 -1.81
C GLY A 98 10.59 -10.06 -1.12
N LEU A 99 11.03 -11.33 -1.09
CA LEU A 99 10.31 -12.39 -0.36
C LEU A 99 10.26 -12.09 1.14
N GLN A 100 11.39 -11.65 1.71
CA GLN A 100 11.47 -10.95 2.99
C GLN A 100 11.96 -9.52 2.78
N LEU A 101 11.56 -8.61 3.68
CA LEU A 101 11.86 -7.18 3.60
C LEU A 101 12.64 -6.72 4.84
N PHE A 102 13.52 -5.74 4.69
CA PHE A 102 14.09 -5.04 5.83
C PHE A 102 13.12 -3.93 6.26
N LYS A 103 12.35 -4.20 7.31
CA LYS A 103 11.13 -3.46 7.66
C LYS A 103 10.10 -3.54 6.52
N ASP A 104 10.05 -2.53 5.66
CA ASP A 104 9.12 -2.45 4.53
C ASP A 104 9.86 -2.30 3.18
N PHE A 105 11.20 -2.41 3.19
CA PHE A 105 12.06 -2.09 2.05
C PHE A 105 12.81 -3.31 1.52
N ALA A 106 12.88 -3.41 0.19
CA ALA A 106 13.65 -4.43 -0.54
C ALA A 106 15.06 -3.95 -0.91
N LEU A 107 15.27 -2.63 -1.02
CA LEU A 107 16.58 -2.02 -1.21
C LEU A 107 16.75 -0.86 -0.23
N VAL A 108 17.81 -0.90 0.57
CA VAL A 108 18.12 0.14 1.56
C VAL A 108 19.56 0.62 1.36
N VAL A 109 19.73 1.92 1.12
CA VAL A 109 21.04 2.58 0.99
C VAL A 109 21.03 3.79 1.93
N PHE A 110 21.69 3.64 3.08
CA PHE A 110 21.58 4.60 4.19
C PHE A 110 22.94 5.01 4.76
N ASP A 111 23.12 6.31 5.01
CA ASP A 111 24.28 6.85 5.75
C ASP A 111 25.65 6.48 5.12
N ASN A 112 25.74 6.53 3.78
CA ASN A 112 26.98 6.25 3.06
C ASN A 112 27.65 7.56 2.63
N GLU A 113 28.73 7.92 3.32
CA GLU A 113 29.40 9.21 3.19
C GLU A 113 29.95 9.44 1.78
N ARG A 114 30.71 8.49 1.20
CA ARG A 114 31.41 8.68 -0.09
C ARG A 114 30.71 8.08 -1.31
N LEU A 115 29.49 7.59 -1.16
CA LEU A 115 28.78 6.98 -2.28
C LEU A 115 28.30 8.06 -3.24
N GLU A 116 28.83 8.09 -4.46
CA GLU A 116 28.55 9.11 -5.48
C GLU A 116 27.39 8.71 -6.40
N SER A 117 27.19 7.40 -6.64
CA SER A 117 26.10 6.89 -7.49
C SER A 117 25.71 5.47 -7.11
N LEU A 118 24.47 5.06 -7.42
CA LEU A 118 24.07 3.65 -7.27
C LEU A 118 24.67 2.80 -8.40
N GLY A 119 24.61 3.23 -9.65
CA GLY A 119 25.26 2.54 -10.77
C GLY A 119 24.73 1.12 -11.09
N LEU A 120 23.61 0.69 -10.48
CA LEU A 120 23.02 -0.65 -10.66
C LEU A 120 22.35 -0.82 -12.03
N ARG A 121 23.14 -0.68 -13.10
CA ARG A 121 22.71 -0.55 -14.50
C ARG A 121 21.89 -1.73 -15.04
N SER A 122 22.01 -2.90 -14.42
CA SER A 122 21.27 -4.09 -14.82
C SER A 122 19.96 -4.28 -14.05
N LEU A 123 19.75 -3.54 -12.96
CA LEU A 123 18.57 -3.67 -12.11
C LEU A 123 17.35 -3.23 -12.90
N SER A 124 16.45 -4.17 -13.14
CA SER A 124 15.27 -3.95 -13.97
C SER A 124 13.97 -4.35 -13.29
N ARG A 125 14.03 -5.11 -12.18
CA ARG A 125 12.84 -5.51 -11.45
C ARG A 125 13.06 -5.64 -9.95
N ILE A 126 12.17 -5.01 -9.18
CA ILE A 126 11.94 -5.27 -7.75
C ILE A 126 10.49 -5.78 -7.64
N GLU A 127 10.30 -7.05 -7.29
CA GLU A 127 8.96 -7.66 -7.30
C GLU A 127 8.09 -7.19 -6.14
N ARG A 128 8.66 -7.07 -4.94
CA ARG A 128 7.94 -6.69 -3.72
C ARG A 128 8.81 -5.82 -2.81
N GLY A 129 8.20 -4.79 -2.21
CA GLY A 129 8.84 -3.93 -1.22
C GLY A 129 9.38 -2.63 -1.79
N ALA A 130 9.43 -1.60 -0.95
CA ALA A 130 9.84 -0.25 -1.36
C ALA A 130 11.37 -0.08 -1.38
N VAL A 131 11.84 1.05 -1.89
CA VAL A 131 13.26 1.46 -1.88
C VAL A 131 13.46 2.59 -0.89
N ARG A 132 14.50 2.51 -0.06
CA ARG A 132 14.90 3.56 0.87
C ARG A 132 16.33 4.01 0.61
N ILE A 133 16.48 5.26 0.15
CA ILE A 133 17.77 5.88 -0.11
C ILE A 133 17.82 7.19 0.66
N GLN A 134 18.54 7.22 1.77
CA GLN A 134 18.48 8.36 2.67
C GLN A 134 19.83 8.66 3.35
N ASN A 135 20.11 9.94 3.58
CA ASN A 135 21.32 10.42 4.29
C ASN A 135 22.61 9.98 3.59
N ASN A 136 22.69 10.10 2.26
CA ASN A 136 23.93 9.82 1.52
C ASN A 136 24.47 11.15 0.97
N ASP A 137 25.48 11.69 1.66
CA ASP A 137 25.92 13.08 1.51
C ASP A 137 26.55 13.42 0.16
N HIS A 138 27.00 12.42 -0.62
CA HIS A 138 27.58 12.62 -1.95
C HIS A 138 26.82 11.92 -3.08
N LEU A 139 25.65 11.34 -2.79
CA LEU A 139 24.92 10.49 -3.73
C LEU A 139 24.13 11.28 -4.78
N CYS A 140 24.55 11.18 -6.03
CA CYS A 140 23.92 11.73 -7.23
C CYS A 140 23.07 10.70 -7.99
N TYR A 141 22.36 11.18 -9.03
CA TYR A 141 21.59 10.36 -9.99
C TYR A 141 20.38 9.59 -9.43
N VAL A 142 20.01 9.79 -8.15
CA VAL A 142 18.85 9.09 -7.58
C VAL A 142 17.54 9.53 -8.23
N ASN A 143 17.42 10.83 -8.54
CA ASN A 143 16.23 11.38 -9.17
C ASN A 143 16.19 11.14 -10.70
N THR A 144 17.29 10.68 -11.32
CA THR A 144 17.31 10.30 -12.74
C THR A 144 16.96 8.83 -12.95
N ILE A 145 16.56 8.12 -11.89
CA ILE A 145 16.08 6.74 -11.97
C ILE A 145 14.56 6.78 -11.81
N ASP A 146 13.86 6.25 -12.82
CA ASP A 146 12.42 6.05 -12.73
C ASP A 146 12.13 4.72 -12.01
N TRP A 147 11.86 4.81 -10.71
CA TRP A 147 11.57 3.67 -9.85
C TRP A 147 10.22 3.01 -10.16
N SER A 148 9.28 3.72 -10.80
CA SER A 148 7.98 3.16 -11.18
C SER A 148 8.11 2.05 -12.24
N ARG A 149 9.20 2.07 -13.02
CA ARG A 149 9.52 1.05 -14.02
C ARG A 149 10.20 -0.18 -13.44
N ILE A 150 10.72 -0.08 -12.21
CA ILE A 150 11.50 -1.13 -11.55
C ILE A 150 10.66 -1.82 -10.48
N ASN A 151 9.95 -1.05 -9.65
CA ASN A 151 9.14 -1.57 -8.55
C ASN A 151 7.75 -1.94 -9.06
N VAL A 152 7.44 -3.24 -9.06
CA VAL A 152 6.12 -3.76 -9.48
C VAL A 152 5.03 -3.45 -8.45
N GLU A 153 5.37 -3.57 -7.15
CA GLU A 153 4.48 -3.26 -6.03
C GLU A 153 5.20 -2.39 -4.98
N GLY A 154 4.56 -1.29 -4.54
CA GLY A 154 5.06 -0.46 -3.44
C GLY A 154 5.96 0.73 -3.82
N SER A 155 5.96 1.16 -5.09
CA SER A 155 6.64 2.40 -5.53
C SER A 155 6.19 3.63 -4.73
N GLU A 156 4.92 3.69 -4.35
CA GLU A 156 4.30 4.76 -3.56
C GLU A 156 4.94 4.93 -2.16
N ASN A 157 5.58 3.88 -1.64
CA ASN A 157 6.21 3.90 -0.31
C ASN A 157 7.73 4.12 -0.36
N ASN A 158 8.29 4.49 -1.52
CA ASN A 158 9.71 4.76 -1.66
C ASN A 158 10.13 5.98 -0.83
N VAL A 159 11.23 5.87 -0.09
CA VAL A 159 11.75 6.94 0.76
C VAL A 159 13.10 7.39 0.22
N ILE A 160 13.10 8.49 -0.55
CA ILE A 160 14.30 9.07 -1.16
C ILE A 160 14.42 10.53 -0.70
N ARG A 161 15.32 10.81 0.24
CA ARG A 161 15.48 12.17 0.80
C ARG A 161 16.84 12.35 1.47
N SER A 162 17.23 13.60 1.72
CA SER A 162 18.48 13.91 2.43
C SER A 162 19.70 13.27 1.75
N ASN A 163 19.71 13.25 0.42
CA ASN A 163 20.87 12.87 -0.40
C ASN A 163 21.46 14.14 -1.04
N TYR A 164 22.57 14.03 -1.76
CA TYR A 164 23.22 15.19 -2.38
C TYR A 164 22.28 15.98 -3.30
N ASP A 165 22.46 17.30 -3.34
CA ASP A 165 21.63 18.19 -4.14
C ASP A 165 21.80 17.87 -5.62
N THR A 166 20.73 17.38 -6.25
CA THR A 166 20.76 16.98 -7.67
C THR A 166 21.11 18.11 -8.63
N ARG A 167 21.00 19.37 -8.22
CA ARG A 167 21.43 20.53 -9.02
C ARG A 167 22.94 20.68 -9.11
N LEU A 168 23.67 20.10 -8.16
CA LEU A 168 25.14 20.09 -8.08
C LEU A 168 25.75 18.81 -8.71
N CYS A 169 24.91 17.90 -9.19
CA CYS A 169 25.34 16.66 -9.82
C CYS A 169 25.72 16.84 -11.29
N GLY A 170 26.50 15.89 -11.82
CA GLY A 170 26.76 15.78 -13.25
C GLY A 170 25.50 15.41 -14.05
N LEU A 171 25.60 15.53 -15.37
CA LEU A 171 24.51 15.20 -16.29
C LEU A 171 24.58 13.73 -16.73
N CYS A 172 23.43 13.18 -17.15
CA CYS A 172 23.37 11.87 -17.80
C CYS A 172 24.25 11.82 -19.07
N PRO A 173 24.66 10.62 -19.51
CA PRO A 173 25.43 10.43 -20.74
C PRO A 173 24.84 11.19 -21.92
N ASN A 174 25.71 11.87 -22.67
CA ASN A 174 25.38 12.59 -23.90
C ASN A 174 24.36 13.75 -23.73
N ALA A 175 24.04 14.19 -22.51
CA ALA A 175 23.18 15.35 -22.29
C ALA A 175 23.80 16.67 -22.82
N GLN A 176 25.14 16.77 -22.83
CA GLN A 176 25.88 17.92 -23.36
C GLN A 176 25.79 18.04 -24.90
N SER A 177 25.49 16.94 -25.61
CA SER A 177 25.39 16.92 -27.09
C SER A 177 24.10 17.53 -27.66
N ARG A 178 23.20 18.07 -26.81
CA ARG A 178 21.99 18.80 -27.26
C ARG A 178 22.29 20.06 -28.06
N MET A 179 23.52 20.56 -28.06
CA MET A 179 23.89 21.83 -28.68
C MET A 179 24.61 21.73 -30.02
N GLU A 180 25.13 20.56 -30.43
CA GLU A 180 25.93 20.45 -31.65
C GLU A 180 25.58 19.18 -32.45
N ASP A 181 24.95 19.41 -33.61
CA ASP A 181 24.74 18.49 -34.72
C ASP A 181 23.60 17.45 -34.62
N HIS A 182 22.51 17.73 -35.35
CA HIS A 182 21.27 16.93 -35.46
C HIS A 182 21.42 15.57 -36.19
N ARG A 183 22.64 15.07 -36.41
CA ARG A 183 22.89 13.93 -37.31
C ARG A 183 23.39 12.63 -36.67
N GLN A 184 23.52 12.56 -35.34
CA GLN A 184 23.84 11.30 -34.64
C GLN A 184 22.87 10.94 -33.49
N LEU A 185 21.57 10.88 -33.78
CA LEU A 185 20.52 10.43 -32.85
C LEU A 185 20.42 8.89 -32.75
N ARG A 186 21.46 8.20 -32.27
CA ARG A 186 21.34 6.75 -31.93
C ARG A 186 21.68 6.35 -30.50
N LEU A 187 22.26 7.22 -29.66
CA LEU A 187 22.60 6.88 -28.26
C LEU A 187 22.18 7.97 -27.24
N GLN A 188 20.91 8.37 -27.27
CA GLN A 188 20.33 9.20 -26.21
C GLN A 188 19.66 8.31 -25.15
N CYS A 189 19.94 8.57 -23.87
CA CYS A 189 19.24 7.91 -22.75
C CYS A 189 17.71 8.07 -22.90
N PRO A 190 16.90 7.10 -22.42
CA PRO A 190 15.46 7.28 -22.37
C PRO A 190 15.09 8.51 -21.55
N ALA A 191 13.93 9.08 -21.85
CA ALA A 191 13.34 10.15 -21.06
C ALA A 191 12.04 9.68 -20.38
N ASP A 192 11.72 10.29 -19.24
CA ASP A 192 10.40 10.15 -18.62
C ASP A 192 9.32 10.98 -19.35
N PHE A 193 8.10 10.96 -18.82
CA PHE A 193 6.96 11.71 -19.37
C PHE A 193 7.15 13.23 -19.32
N THR A 194 8.05 13.74 -18.46
CA THR A 194 8.41 15.16 -18.37
C THR A 194 9.57 15.55 -19.31
N GLY A 195 10.15 14.57 -20.01
CA GLY A 195 11.30 14.78 -20.90
C GLY A 195 12.65 14.79 -20.19
N ARG A 196 12.71 14.38 -18.92
CA ARG A 196 13.96 14.23 -18.16
C ARG A 196 14.67 12.95 -18.55
N LEU A 197 15.98 13.02 -18.84
CA LEU A 197 16.80 11.85 -19.16
C LEU A 197 16.97 10.93 -17.94
N LEU A 198 16.90 9.63 -18.21
CA LEU A 198 16.98 8.56 -17.22
C LEU A 198 18.33 7.85 -17.27
N CYS A 199 19.05 7.88 -16.16
CA CYS A 199 20.39 7.30 -16.04
C CYS A 199 20.71 6.84 -14.61
N TRP A 200 21.58 5.84 -14.50
CA TRP A 200 22.08 5.29 -13.23
C TRP A 200 23.31 6.04 -12.71
N ASP A 201 24.11 6.60 -13.62
CA ASP A 201 25.29 7.43 -13.38
C ASP A 201 25.62 8.26 -14.65
N ASP A 202 26.79 8.89 -14.67
CA ASP A 202 27.29 9.72 -15.78
C ASP A 202 27.67 8.93 -17.04
N LYS A 203 27.69 7.60 -16.98
CA LYS A 203 28.14 6.68 -18.04
C LYS A 203 27.06 5.72 -18.53
N HIS A 204 26.09 5.40 -17.69
CA HIS A 204 25.10 4.36 -17.95
C HIS A 204 23.67 4.92 -17.90
N CYS A 205 22.96 4.82 -19.02
CA CYS A 205 21.53 5.12 -19.08
C CYS A 205 20.69 4.06 -18.34
N GLN A 206 19.50 4.44 -17.89
CA GLN A 206 18.49 3.46 -17.47
C GLN A 206 18.02 2.70 -18.73
N LYS A 207 17.81 1.39 -18.63
CA LYS A 207 17.36 0.58 -19.77
C LYS A 207 15.99 1.08 -20.26
N ARG A 208 15.79 1.09 -21.59
CA ARG A 208 14.50 1.45 -22.21
C ARG A 208 13.45 0.38 -21.89
N ASP A 209 12.19 0.80 -21.88
CA ASP A 209 11.08 -0.14 -21.71
C ASP A 209 11.09 -1.17 -22.85
N CYS A 210 10.77 -2.41 -22.50
CA CYS A 210 10.59 -3.43 -23.51
C CYS A 210 9.40 -3.07 -24.40
N PRO A 211 9.48 -3.35 -25.72
CA PRO A 211 8.36 -3.12 -26.62
C PRO A 211 7.07 -3.77 -26.10
N THR A 212 5.91 -3.13 -26.31
CA THR A 212 4.61 -3.62 -25.82
C THR A 212 4.28 -5.05 -26.27
N LYS A 213 4.82 -5.48 -27.42
CA LYS A 213 4.75 -6.88 -27.91
C LYS A 213 5.36 -7.92 -26.97
N CYS A 214 6.28 -7.52 -26.08
CA CYS A 214 6.90 -8.39 -25.09
C CYS A 214 6.03 -8.56 -23.83
N GLY A 215 4.94 -7.82 -23.68
CA GLY A 215 4.10 -7.85 -22.48
C GLY A 215 4.92 -7.60 -21.21
N ASN A 216 4.82 -8.51 -20.24
CA ASN A 216 5.56 -8.44 -18.96
C ASN A 216 6.95 -9.10 -19.01
N HIS A 217 7.34 -9.65 -20.17
CA HIS A 217 8.60 -10.37 -20.35
C HIS A 217 9.77 -9.41 -20.56
N ALA A 218 10.98 -9.87 -20.23
CA ALA A 218 12.19 -9.11 -20.48
C ALA A 218 12.48 -9.00 -21.99
N CYS A 219 13.40 -8.12 -22.36
CA CYS A 219 13.89 -7.94 -23.71
C CYS A 219 15.41 -7.79 -23.72
N MET A 220 16.01 -8.12 -24.86
CA MET A 220 17.42 -7.87 -25.17
C MET A 220 17.66 -6.39 -25.45
N GLU A 221 18.92 -5.95 -25.45
CA GLU A 221 19.28 -4.57 -25.80
C GLU A 221 18.86 -4.17 -27.22
N SER A 222 18.73 -5.14 -28.12
CA SER A 222 18.19 -4.94 -29.48
C SER A 222 16.69 -4.61 -29.52
N GLY A 223 15.97 -4.78 -28.40
CA GLY A 223 14.50 -4.66 -28.32
C GLY A 223 13.76 -5.93 -28.75
N GLU A 224 14.47 -7.04 -29.00
CA GLU A 224 13.86 -8.35 -29.20
C GLU A 224 13.42 -8.95 -27.86
N CYS A 225 12.25 -9.59 -27.84
CA CYS A 225 11.69 -10.15 -26.61
C CYS A 225 12.45 -11.40 -26.17
N CYS A 226 12.69 -11.51 -24.87
CA CYS A 226 13.18 -12.74 -24.26
C CYS A 226 12.08 -13.82 -24.25
N HIS A 227 12.48 -15.06 -23.98
CA HIS A 227 11.51 -16.13 -23.71
C HIS A 227 10.56 -15.74 -22.56
N SER A 228 9.32 -16.23 -22.60
CA SER A 228 8.28 -15.87 -21.61
C SER A 228 8.67 -16.22 -20.17
N ALA A 229 9.49 -17.25 -20.01
CA ALA A 229 10.04 -17.71 -18.73
C ALA A 229 11.22 -16.86 -18.20
N CYS A 230 11.66 -15.81 -18.91
CA CYS A 230 12.75 -14.95 -18.48
C CYS A 230 12.26 -13.71 -17.70
N VAL A 231 13.06 -13.27 -16.73
CA VAL A 231 12.93 -12.00 -16.04
C VAL A 231 14.30 -11.33 -15.92
N GLY A 232 14.35 -10.01 -15.85
CA GLY A 232 15.60 -9.26 -15.65
C GLY A 232 16.46 -9.03 -16.90
N GLY A 233 16.35 -9.91 -17.90
CA GLY A 233 17.10 -9.86 -19.16
C GLY A 233 17.34 -11.25 -19.76
N CYS A 234 17.93 -11.30 -20.95
CA CYS A 234 18.39 -12.51 -21.60
C CYS A 234 19.53 -12.20 -22.60
N ASP A 235 20.32 -13.22 -22.94
CA ASP A 235 21.35 -13.15 -23.99
C ASP A 235 20.84 -13.68 -25.35
N GLY A 236 19.60 -14.18 -25.38
CA GLY A 236 18.97 -14.78 -26.56
C GLY A 236 17.48 -15.09 -26.35
N PRO A 237 16.76 -15.52 -27.39
CA PRO A 237 15.32 -15.73 -27.34
C PRO A 237 14.90 -17.06 -26.68
N LEU A 238 15.82 -17.97 -26.37
CA LEU A 238 15.50 -19.28 -25.82
C LEU A 238 15.35 -19.24 -24.29
N ALA A 239 14.65 -20.23 -23.73
CA ALA A 239 14.47 -20.39 -22.29
C ALA A 239 15.79 -20.69 -21.53
N SER A 240 16.82 -21.15 -22.23
CA SER A 240 18.19 -21.34 -21.72
C SER A 240 18.97 -20.04 -21.61
N ASP A 241 18.59 -19.02 -22.38
CA ASP A 241 19.36 -17.78 -22.55
C ASP A 241 18.94 -16.70 -21.56
N CYS A 242 17.96 -16.98 -20.69
CA CYS A 242 17.52 -16.05 -19.67
C CYS A 242 18.67 -15.67 -18.74
N HIS A 243 18.65 -14.45 -18.21
CA HIS A 243 19.54 -14.06 -17.11
C HIS A 243 19.00 -14.61 -15.78
N VAL A 244 17.73 -14.35 -15.50
CA VAL A 244 17.01 -14.86 -14.32
C VAL A 244 15.72 -15.53 -14.77
N CYS A 245 15.36 -16.65 -14.15
CA CYS A 245 14.11 -17.35 -14.46
C CYS A 245 12.93 -16.66 -13.76
N ALA A 246 11.83 -16.41 -14.47
CA ALA A 246 10.63 -15.82 -13.89
C ALA A 246 10.05 -16.70 -12.77
N ASN A 247 9.94 -18.01 -13.03
CA ASN A 247 9.35 -18.99 -12.12
C ASN A 247 10.37 -19.98 -11.56
N PHE A 248 10.77 -20.99 -12.34
CA PHE A 248 11.68 -22.04 -11.88
C PHE A 248 12.86 -22.24 -12.82
N SER A 249 14.05 -22.44 -12.24
CA SER A 249 15.20 -22.98 -12.94
C SER A 249 15.22 -24.50 -12.85
N PHE A 250 15.51 -25.18 -13.96
CA PHE A 250 15.74 -26.61 -14.01
C PHE A 250 17.15 -26.90 -14.52
N ARG A 251 17.81 -27.87 -13.88
CA ARG A 251 19.25 -28.16 -14.02
C ARG A 251 20.12 -26.95 -13.66
N TYR A 252 21.42 -27.08 -13.88
CA TYR A 252 22.41 -26.10 -13.45
C TYR A 252 23.47 -25.87 -14.54
N GLY A 253 24.24 -24.79 -14.38
CA GLY A 253 25.36 -24.46 -15.26
C GLY A 253 24.88 -24.22 -16.69
N LYS A 254 25.60 -24.77 -17.67
CA LYS A 254 25.29 -24.62 -19.10
C LYS A 254 24.02 -25.33 -19.55
N GLU A 255 23.51 -26.27 -18.75
CA GLU A 255 22.24 -26.98 -19.04
C GLU A 255 21.02 -26.30 -18.40
N ARG A 256 21.21 -25.17 -17.71
CA ARG A 256 20.12 -24.46 -17.03
C ARG A 256 19.06 -24.02 -18.04
N THR A 257 17.81 -24.35 -17.76
CA THR A 257 16.66 -23.89 -18.55
C THR A 257 15.58 -23.32 -17.63
N CYS A 258 15.00 -22.18 -17.99
CA CYS A 258 13.91 -21.57 -17.26
C CYS A 258 12.56 -22.15 -17.67
N MET A 259 11.71 -22.48 -16.71
CA MET A 259 10.43 -23.13 -16.95
C MET A 259 9.32 -22.58 -16.05
N GLU A 260 8.08 -22.70 -16.50
CA GLU A 260 6.93 -22.27 -15.73
C GLU A 260 6.55 -23.25 -14.61
N ARG A 261 6.78 -24.54 -14.81
CA ARG A 261 6.46 -25.62 -13.86
C ARG A 261 7.57 -26.66 -13.84
N CYS A 262 7.80 -27.26 -12.67
CA CYS A 262 8.82 -28.31 -12.53
C CYS A 262 8.41 -29.63 -13.21
N PRO A 263 9.35 -30.38 -13.84
CA PRO A 263 9.06 -31.62 -14.55
C PRO A 263 8.59 -32.75 -13.61
N ALA A 264 8.07 -33.82 -14.20
CA ALA A 264 7.78 -35.05 -13.45
C ALA A 264 9.03 -35.54 -12.70
N ASN A 265 8.83 -36.07 -11.49
CA ASN A 265 9.88 -36.52 -10.56
C ASN A 265 10.81 -35.43 -9.97
N THR A 266 10.44 -34.16 -10.11
CA THR A 266 11.09 -33.05 -9.38
C THR A 266 10.07 -32.28 -8.53
N TYR A 267 10.60 -31.48 -7.60
CA TYR A 267 9.87 -30.70 -6.62
C TYR A 267 10.30 -29.24 -6.67
N GLU A 268 9.35 -28.35 -6.42
CA GLU A 268 9.57 -26.90 -6.36
C GLU A 268 10.24 -26.54 -5.03
N LEU A 269 11.49 -26.05 -5.09
CA LEU A 269 12.19 -25.47 -3.94
C LEU A 269 12.56 -24.04 -4.27
N SER A 270 11.97 -23.08 -3.54
CA SER A 270 12.16 -21.65 -3.82
C SER A 270 11.83 -21.32 -5.29
N ARG A 271 12.83 -21.06 -6.14
CA ARG A 271 12.71 -20.78 -7.58
C ARG A 271 13.50 -21.77 -8.44
N ARG A 272 13.68 -23.00 -7.95
CA ARG A 272 14.35 -24.10 -8.67
C ARG A 272 13.61 -25.42 -8.53
N CYS A 273 13.83 -26.29 -9.49
CA CYS A 273 13.32 -27.66 -9.48
C CYS A 273 14.42 -28.58 -8.96
N VAL A 274 14.15 -29.25 -7.85
CA VAL A 274 15.09 -30.17 -7.19
C VAL A 274 14.53 -31.58 -7.14
N THR A 275 15.42 -32.57 -7.03
CA THR A 275 15.03 -33.96 -6.76
C THR A 275 14.61 -34.16 -5.30
N GLU A 276 13.94 -35.27 -5.00
CA GLU A 276 13.61 -35.61 -3.60
C GLU A 276 14.85 -35.71 -2.71
N GLN A 277 15.93 -36.27 -3.24
CA GLN A 277 17.19 -36.41 -2.51
C GLN A 277 17.81 -35.05 -2.19
N GLU A 278 17.86 -34.14 -3.18
CA GLU A 278 18.35 -32.78 -2.99
C GLU A 278 17.50 -31.99 -2.00
N CYS A 279 16.16 -32.09 -2.10
CA CYS A 279 15.24 -31.46 -1.16
C CYS A 279 15.54 -31.88 0.28
N ARG A 280 15.63 -33.19 0.56
CA ARG A 280 15.87 -33.72 1.91
C ARG A 280 17.29 -33.46 2.43
N ALA A 281 18.27 -33.37 1.53
CA ALA A 281 19.66 -33.08 1.89
C ALA A 281 19.93 -31.57 2.10
N THR A 282 19.01 -30.70 1.67
CA THR A 282 19.17 -29.25 1.80
C THR A 282 19.10 -28.85 3.28
N PRO A 283 20.09 -28.12 3.82
CA PRO A 283 20.05 -27.64 5.19
C PRO A 283 18.95 -26.56 5.34
N PRO A 284 18.12 -26.61 6.40
CA PRO A 284 17.14 -25.57 6.66
C PRO A 284 17.83 -24.22 6.97
N PRO A 285 17.19 -23.08 6.68
CA PRO A 285 17.76 -21.77 6.99
C PRO A 285 18.04 -21.64 8.50
N GLN A 286 19.32 -21.51 8.86
CA GLN A 286 19.72 -21.21 10.23
C GLN A 286 19.61 -19.71 10.47
N GLY A 287 18.76 -19.30 11.41
CA GLY A 287 18.65 -17.92 11.85
C GLY A 287 18.40 -17.88 13.36
N ASP A 288 18.95 -16.86 14.03
CA ASP A 288 18.89 -16.68 15.50
C ASP A 288 17.46 -16.66 16.07
N ALA A 289 16.44 -16.48 15.21
CA ALA A 289 15.03 -16.43 15.59
C ALA A 289 14.19 -17.55 15.00
N SER A 290 14.70 -18.45 14.15
CA SER A 290 13.85 -19.47 13.52
C SER A 290 13.34 -20.49 14.56
N PRO A 291 12.08 -20.96 14.46
CA PRO A 291 11.65 -22.14 15.21
C PRO A 291 12.61 -23.31 14.92
N ASN A 292 12.68 -24.32 15.78
CA ASN A 292 13.50 -25.53 15.56
C ASN A 292 13.09 -26.25 14.26
N ILE A 293 13.52 -25.74 13.10
CA ILE A 293 13.23 -26.28 11.79
C ILE A 293 14.16 -27.48 11.62
N ARG A 294 13.56 -28.67 11.64
CA ARG A 294 14.29 -29.94 11.64
C ARG A 294 14.92 -30.23 10.28
N ALA A 295 14.11 -30.20 9.22
CA ALA A 295 14.53 -30.47 7.84
C ALA A 295 13.50 -29.95 6.82
N TYR A 296 13.89 -29.99 5.55
CA TYR A 296 12.96 -29.85 4.42
C TYR A 296 12.11 -31.12 4.24
N LYS A 297 10.83 -30.92 3.96
CA LYS A 297 9.82 -31.96 3.73
C LYS A 297 9.24 -31.85 2.33
N ILE A 298 8.73 -32.96 1.84
CA ILE A 298 7.94 -32.99 0.61
C ILE A 298 6.46 -32.86 0.96
N LEU A 299 5.79 -31.90 0.34
CA LEU A 299 4.35 -31.76 0.40
C LEU A 299 3.80 -31.55 -1.01
N GLY A 300 3.18 -32.60 -1.56
CA GLY A 300 2.72 -32.61 -2.95
C GLY A 300 3.90 -32.46 -3.92
N LYS A 301 3.93 -31.36 -4.69
CA LYS A 301 5.00 -31.01 -5.64
C LYS A 301 6.00 -29.99 -5.09
N ARG A 302 5.94 -29.67 -3.79
CA ARG A 302 6.77 -28.64 -3.17
C ARG A 302 7.73 -29.23 -2.14
N CYS A 303 8.92 -28.66 -2.09
CA CYS A 303 9.91 -28.85 -1.05
C CYS A 303 9.77 -27.70 -0.04
N VAL A 304 9.25 -28.00 1.14
CA VAL A 304 8.91 -27.00 2.17
C VAL A 304 9.67 -27.28 3.47
N TYR A 305 10.31 -26.28 4.04
CA TYR A 305 10.94 -26.41 5.36
C TYR A 305 9.96 -26.12 6.51
N VAL A 306 8.87 -25.39 6.23
CA VAL A 306 7.75 -25.11 7.14
C VAL A 306 6.45 -25.61 6.50
N CYS A 307 5.65 -26.38 7.26
CA CYS A 307 4.36 -26.85 6.77
C CYS A 307 3.36 -25.68 6.57
N PRO A 308 2.63 -25.64 5.45
CA PRO A 308 1.68 -24.58 5.16
C PRO A 308 0.41 -24.71 6.02
N THR A 309 -0.44 -23.68 5.98
CA THR A 309 -1.72 -23.63 6.71
C THR A 309 -2.56 -24.88 6.47
N GLY A 310 -3.04 -25.49 7.55
CA GLY A 310 -3.83 -26.73 7.49
C GLY A 310 -2.99 -28.01 7.59
N PHE A 311 -1.66 -27.90 7.65
CA PHE A 311 -0.74 -29.01 7.88
C PHE A 311 0.14 -28.78 9.11
N MET A 312 0.48 -29.85 9.82
CA MET A 312 1.41 -29.87 10.95
C MET A 312 2.57 -30.82 10.69
N GLU A 313 3.71 -30.52 11.29
CA GLU A 313 4.90 -31.35 11.16
C GLU A 313 4.83 -32.56 12.09
N THR A 314 5.04 -33.74 11.52
CA THR A 314 5.12 -35.03 12.22
C THR A 314 6.42 -35.74 11.88
N GLY A 315 6.89 -36.63 12.77
CA GLY A 315 8.14 -37.37 12.59
C GLY A 315 9.34 -36.74 13.32
N ASN A 316 10.52 -37.33 13.10
CA ASN A 316 11.82 -36.95 13.67
C ASN A 316 12.66 -36.15 12.64
N GLU A 317 13.89 -35.77 13.00
CA GLU A 317 14.76 -34.93 12.16
C GLU A 317 15.04 -35.49 10.75
N SER A 318 15.06 -36.82 10.60
CA SER A 318 15.35 -37.50 9.33
C SER A 318 14.11 -37.89 8.49
N ASN A 319 12.92 -37.97 9.10
CA ASN A 319 11.69 -38.42 8.44
C ASN A 319 10.51 -37.44 8.64
N SER A 320 10.82 -36.16 8.83
CA SER A 320 9.78 -35.14 9.00
C SER A 320 8.86 -35.04 7.77
N THR A 321 7.56 -34.98 8.01
CA THR A 321 6.52 -34.82 6.98
C THR A 321 5.44 -33.83 7.42
N CYS A 322 4.68 -33.32 6.46
CA CYS A 322 3.55 -32.44 6.73
C CYS A 322 2.24 -33.23 6.62
N GLU A 323 1.57 -33.43 7.75
CA GLU A 323 0.28 -34.12 7.84
C GLU A 323 -0.88 -33.13 8.03
N PRO A 324 -2.08 -33.42 7.50
CA PRO A 324 -3.23 -32.54 7.66
C PRO A 324 -3.61 -32.41 9.14
N CYS A 325 -3.92 -31.19 9.56
CA CYS A 325 -4.22 -30.90 10.95
C CYS A 325 -5.50 -31.61 11.43
N PRO A 326 -5.57 -32.02 12.71
CA PRO A 326 -6.77 -32.58 13.30
C PRO A 326 -7.92 -31.57 13.32
N ARG A 327 -9.16 -32.04 13.55
CA ARG A 327 -10.36 -31.18 13.62
C ARG A 327 -10.28 -30.10 14.71
N SER A 328 -9.44 -30.28 15.74
CA SER A 328 -9.12 -29.28 16.76
C SER A 328 -8.27 -28.10 16.25
N GLY A 329 -7.76 -28.19 15.02
CA GLY A 329 -6.89 -27.20 14.37
C GLY A 329 -5.40 -27.51 14.52
N CYS A 330 -4.60 -26.82 13.71
CA CYS A 330 -3.14 -26.96 13.72
C CYS A 330 -2.56 -26.41 15.02
N LEU A 331 -1.61 -27.15 15.62
CA LEU A 331 -0.73 -26.60 16.64
C LEU A 331 0.59 -26.22 15.97
N ARG A 332 0.88 -24.92 15.92
CA ARG A 332 2.18 -24.39 15.53
C ARG A 332 2.69 -23.49 16.65
N GLU A 333 3.73 -23.99 17.32
CA GLU A 333 4.41 -23.27 18.39
C GLU A 333 5.50 -22.37 17.82
N CYS A 334 5.52 -21.11 18.26
CA CYS A 334 6.57 -20.15 17.91
C CYS A 334 7.09 -19.50 19.19
N PRO A 335 8.39 -19.19 19.30
CA PRO A 335 8.89 -18.41 20.41
C PRO A 335 8.25 -17.02 20.45
N GLY A 336 8.19 -16.44 21.66
CA GLY A 336 7.83 -15.04 21.85
C GLY A 336 8.80 -14.10 21.12
N GLY A 337 8.32 -12.91 20.77
CA GLY A 337 9.10 -11.95 20.00
C GLY A 337 8.41 -10.60 19.89
N LYS A 338 9.09 -9.68 19.21
CA LYS A 338 8.66 -8.30 19.04
C LYS A 338 8.22 -8.04 17.59
N VAL A 339 7.02 -7.50 17.44
CA VAL A 339 6.41 -7.04 16.19
C VAL A 339 6.45 -5.52 16.17
N ASP A 340 7.34 -4.97 15.37
CA ASP A 340 7.57 -3.53 15.19
C ASP A 340 7.55 -3.06 13.73
N SER A 341 7.32 -3.99 12.81
CA SER A 341 7.17 -3.76 11.37
C SER A 341 6.35 -4.89 10.75
N ILE A 342 5.95 -4.73 9.48
CA ILE A 342 5.31 -5.80 8.71
C ILE A 342 6.24 -7.02 8.59
N ALA A 343 7.54 -6.81 8.38
CA ALA A 343 8.52 -7.89 8.31
C ALA A 343 8.60 -8.71 9.61
N SER A 344 8.62 -8.07 10.78
CA SER A 344 8.65 -8.80 12.06
C SER A 344 7.32 -9.50 12.38
N ALA A 345 6.19 -9.00 11.86
CA ALA A 345 4.91 -9.70 11.96
C ALA A 345 4.88 -11.00 11.14
N GLU A 346 5.52 -11.02 9.96
CA GLU A 346 5.58 -12.17 9.06
C GLU A 346 6.16 -13.43 9.72
N TYR A 347 7.05 -13.26 10.71
CA TYR A 347 7.58 -14.35 11.54
C TYR A 347 6.49 -15.21 12.19
N PHE A 348 5.39 -14.58 12.59
CA PHE A 348 4.28 -15.24 13.28
C PHE A 348 3.24 -15.80 12.31
N ARG A 349 3.45 -15.72 11.00
CA ARG A 349 2.48 -16.21 10.01
C ARG A 349 2.17 -17.69 10.22
N GLY A 350 0.89 -17.97 10.46
CA GLY A 350 0.37 -19.32 10.73
C GLY A 350 0.67 -19.83 12.14
N CYS A 351 1.26 -19.02 13.01
CA CYS A 351 1.46 -19.37 14.41
C CYS A 351 0.11 -19.47 15.14
N THR A 352 -0.05 -20.50 15.97
CA THR A 352 -1.26 -20.65 16.81
C THR A 352 -0.94 -20.55 18.30
N HIS A 353 0.29 -20.86 18.70
CA HIS A 353 0.73 -20.88 20.10
C HIS A 353 2.06 -20.15 20.26
N VAL A 354 2.09 -19.09 21.07
CA VAL A 354 3.31 -18.31 21.31
C VAL A 354 3.93 -18.70 22.65
N LYS A 355 5.14 -19.29 22.60
CA LYS A 355 5.98 -19.66 23.75
C LYS A 355 6.79 -18.46 24.23
N GLY A 356 6.17 -17.61 25.04
CA GLY A 356 6.81 -16.42 25.62
C GLY A 356 5.97 -15.17 25.47
N THR A 357 6.62 -14.01 25.48
CA THR A 357 5.97 -12.71 25.39
C THR A 357 5.83 -12.26 23.93
N LEU A 358 4.65 -11.78 23.55
CA LEU A 358 4.38 -11.14 22.26
C LEU A 358 4.32 -9.62 22.47
N GLU A 359 5.30 -8.90 21.95
CA GLU A 359 5.35 -7.43 22.04
C GLU A 359 4.96 -6.80 20.70
N ILE A 360 4.06 -5.84 20.69
CA ILE A 360 3.61 -5.09 19.50
C ILE A 360 3.90 -3.61 19.73
N THR A 361 4.75 -3.03 18.89
CA THR A 361 5.12 -1.61 18.94
C THR A 361 5.33 -1.03 17.54
N LEU A 362 4.27 -0.45 17.00
CA LEU A 362 4.24 0.05 15.62
C LEU A 362 4.36 1.57 15.58
N ARG A 363 5.42 2.10 14.94
CA ARG A 363 5.68 3.55 14.90
C ARG A 363 5.14 4.26 13.66
N ALA A 364 5.05 3.55 12.54
CA ALA A 364 4.57 4.08 11.27
C ALA A 364 3.40 3.20 10.78
N GLY A 365 2.40 3.83 10.18
CA GLY A 365 1.23 3.20 9.56
C GLY A 365 1.11 3.60 8.11
N GLY A 366 0.10 3.06 7.41
CA GLY A 366 -0.14 3.30 5.99
C GLY A 366 -0.12 2.03 5.14
N GLY A 367 -0.78 2.11 3.98
CA GLY A 367 -0.94 0.99 3.04
C GLY A 367 -1.79 -0.15 3.63
N ASN A 368 -1.47 -1.39 3.25
CA ASN A 368 -2.24 -2.57 3.61
C ASN A 368 -1.84 -3.18 4.98
N MET A 369 -1.21 -2.40 5.88
CA MET A 369 -0.62 -2.91 7.13
C MET A 369 -1.58 -3.74 7.98
N MET A 370 -2.80 -3.25 8.22
CA MET A 370 -3.77 -3.95 9.07
C MET A 370 -4.22 -5.29 8.48
N SER A 371 -4.33 -5.37 7.15
CA SER A 371 -4.64 -6.63 6.47
C SER A 371 -3.49 -7.64 6.62
N ILE A 372 -2.24 -7.16 6.62
CA ILE A 372 -1.06 -8.01 6.78
C ILE A 372 -0.93 -8.48 8.22
N LEU A 373 -1.17 -7.62 9.21
CA LEU A 373 -1.19 -7.99 10.62
C LEU A 373 -2.29 -9.03 10.91
N GLU A 374 -3.46 -8.89 10.30
CA GLU A 374 -4.52 -9.90 10.42
C GLU A 374 -4.12 -11.23 9.77
N ALA A 375 -3.48 -11.20 8.60
CA ALA A 375 -3.01 -12.39 7.90
C ALA A 375 -1.88 -13.12 8.65
N THR A 376 -1.03 -12.38 9.36
CA THR A 376 0.13 -12.93 10.08
C THR A 376 -0.22 -13.35 11.50
N LEU A 377 -0.83 -12.46 12.29
CA LEU A 377 -1.09 -12.66 13.72
C LEU A 377 -2.50 -13.21 14.01
N GLY A 378 -3.43 -13.16 13.05
CA GLY A 378 -4.83 -13.52 13.30
C GLY A 378 -5.12 -14.99 13.56
N SER A 379 -4.13 -15.87 13.35
CA SER A 379 -4.22 -17.30 13.66
C SER A 379 -3.82 -17.65 15.10
N ILE A 380 -3.21 -16.70 15.83
CA ILE A 380 -2.73 -16.92 17.20
C ILE A 380 -3.92 -17.15 18.13
N ARG A 381 -3.89 -18.27 18.87
CA ARG A 381 -4.93 -18.71 19.81
C ARG A 381 -4.48 -18.57 21.25
N GLU A 382 -3.23 -18.92 21.53
CA GLU A 382 -2.70 -18.93 22.89
C GLU A 382 -1.34 -18.24 22.95
N ILE A 383 -1.11 -17.47 24.00
CA ILE A 383 0.17 -16.85 24.34
C ILE A 383 0.52 -17.30 25.75
N ASP A 384 1.59 -18.08 25.93
CA ASP A 384 1.98 -18.59 27.25
C ASP A 384 2.52 -17.50 28.17
N GLY A 385 3.19 -16.47 27.62
CA GLY A 385 3.71 -15.33 28.35
C GLY A 385 2.74 -14.15 28.39
N SER A 386 3.25 -12.94 28.14
CA SER A 386 2.44 -11.72 28.15
C SER A 386 2.15 -11.20 26.75
N LEU A 387 1.01 -10.54 26.58
CA LEU A 387 0.71 -9.71 25.41
C LEU A 387 0.97 -8.25 25.76
N ARG A 388 1.92 -7.62 25.05
CA ARG A 388 2.32 -6.23 25.31
C ARG A 388 2.09 -5.39 24.07
N VAL A 389 1.18 -4.44 24.10
CA VAL A 389 0.91 -3.50 23.02
C VAL A 389 1.21 -2.09 23.50
N PHE A 390 2.28 -1.49 23.01
CA PHE A 390 2.68 -0.18 23.52
C PHE A 390 3.33 0.70 22.46
N ARG A 391 3.15 2.02 22.63
CA ARG A 391 3.70 3.02 21.70
C ARG A 391 3.35 2.71 20.25
N SER A 392 2.16 2.15 20.03
CA SER A 392 1.67 1.78 18.71
C SER A 392 0.74 2.87 18.18
N TYR A 393 1.31 3.85 17.49
CA TYR A 393 0.58 5.01 16.96
C TYR A 393 -0.50 4.65 15.93
N PRO A 394 -0.27 3.70 14.99
CA PRO A 394 -1.24 3.37 13.94
C PRO A 394 -2.45 2.55 14.41
N LEU A 395 -2.34 1.85 15.55
CA LEU A 395 -3.36 0.88 15.95
C LEU A 395 -4.61 1.57 16.46
N VAL A 396 -5.72 1.37 15.76
CA VAL A 396 -7.07 1.79 16.19
C VAL A 396 -7.81 0.67 16.92
N SER A 397 -7.50 -0.60 16.61
CA SER A 397 -8.03 -1.75 17.36
C SER A 397 -7.10 -2.97 17.42
N LEU A 398 -7.40 -3.94 18.31
CA LEU A 398 -6.73 -5.25 18.38
C LEU A 398 -7.52 -6.38 17.70
N MET A 399 -8.53 -6.03 16.89
CA MET A 399 -9.41 -7.02 16.23
C MET A 399 -8.66 -8.00 15.31
N PHE A 400 -7.48 -7.62 14.81
CA PHE A 400 -6.64 -8.49 13.99
C PHE A 400 -6.20 -9.77 14.74
N LEU A 401 -6.13 -9.75 16.07
CA LEU A 401 -5.94 -10.94 16.92
C LEU A 401 -7.26 -11.71 17.10
N LYS A 402 -7.90 -12.08 15.99
CA LYS A 402 -9.27 -12.63 15.98
C LYS A 402 -9.42 -13.99 16.69
N SER A 403 -8.39 -14.83 16.60
CA SER A 403 -8.43 -16.20 17.13
C SER A 403 -7.96 -16.33 18.58
N LEU A 404 -7.48 -15.25 19.21
CA LEU A 404 -6.86 -15.29 20.53
C LEU A 404 -7.88 -15.70 21.60
N THR A 405 -7.65 -16.81 22.30
CA THR A 405 -8.53 -17.35 23.34
C THR A 405 -7.88 -17.44 24.71
N ARG A 406 -6.55 -17.39 24.81
CA ARG A 406 -5.86 -17.54 26.10
C ARG A 406 -4.58 -16.70 26.18
N ILE A 407 -4.38 -16.06 27.33
CA ILE A 407 -3.15 -15.34 27.70
C ILE A 407 -2.68 -15.90 29.04
N GLY A 408 -1.50 -16.51 29.03
CA GLY A 408 -0.95 -17.26 30.15
C GLY A 408 -0.47 -16.34 31.27
N GLY A 409 0.55 -15.53 30.99
CA GLY A 409 1.36 -14.80 31.96
C GLY A 409 2.55 -15.65 32.41
N TYR A 410 3.77 -15.13 32.27
CA TYR A 410 4.98 -15.81 32.76
C TYR A 410 5.19 -15.51 34.26
N LYS A 411 5.64 -16.50 35.04
CA LYS A 411 6.11 -16.27 36.43
C LYS A 411 7.43 -15.46 36.50
N SER A 412 8.10 -15.20 35.38
CA SER A 412 9.50 -14.73 35.33
C SER A 412 9.72 -13.28 34.88
N ASP A 413 8.72 -12.59 34.34
CA ASP A 413 8.87 -11.16 34.02
C ASP A 413 8.75 -10.36 35.32
N ASN A 414 9.80 -9.61 35.69
CA ASN A 414 9.90 -8.79 36.92
C ASN A 414 8.76 -7.78 37.16
N LYS A 415 7.73 -7.72 36.29
CA LYS A 415 6.54 -6.85 36.40
C LYS A 415 5.22 -7.60 36.62
N GLY A 416 5.17 -8.92 36.41
CA GLY A 416 3.99 -9.75 36.68
C GLY A 416 2.72 -9.40 35.87
N GLN A 417 2.85 -8.70 34.74
CA GLN A 417 1.72 -8.24 33.92
C GLN A 417 1.50 -9.18 32.74
N SER A 418 0.30 -9.72 32.58
CA SER A 418 -0.05 -10.64 31.47
C SER A 418 -0.62 -9.92 30.26
N LEU A 419 -1.31 -8.81 30.48
CA LEU A 419 -1.77 -7.91 29.42
C LEU A 419 -1.28 -6.50 29.72
N TYR A 420 -0.43 -5.96 28.85
CA TYR A 420 0.19 -4.66 28.98
C TYR A 420 -0.19 -3.78 27.78
N ILE A 421 -1.04 -2.77 27.98
CA ILE A 421 -1.50 -1.86 26.93
C ILE A 421 -1.16 -0.43 27.34
N PHE A 422 -0.13 0.16 26.73
CA PHE A 422 0.43 1.43 27.21
C PHE A 422 0.76 2.42 26.11
N ASN A 423 0.29 3.66 26.26
CA ASN A 423 0.66 4.76 25.37
C ASN A 423 0.37 4.44 23.90
N ASN A 424 -0.87 4.09 23.58
CA ASN A 424 -1.35 3.91 22.21
C ASN A 424 -2.35 5.03 21.90
N PRO A 425 -1.89 6.16 21.32
CA PRO A 425 -2.69 7.40 21.21
C PRO A 425 -3.99 7.26 20.40
N ASN A 426 -4.02 6.34 19.43
CA ASN A 426 -5.15 6.17 18.53
C ASN A 426 -5.98 4.91 18.79
N LEU A 427 -5.65 4.13 19.82
CA LEU A 427 -6.36 2.89 20.12
C LEU A 427 -7.74 3.23 20.68
N GLU A 428 -8.80 2.86 19.96
CA GLU A 428 -10.19 3.16 20.33
C GLU A 428 -10.89 1.94 20.95
N MET A 429 -10.52 0.74 20.51
CA MET A 429 -11.19 -0.50 20.92
C MET A 429 -10.21 -1.66 21.02
N LEU A 430 -10.38 -2.56 22.00
CA LEU A 430 -9.60 -3.79 22.05
C LEU A 430 -10.17 -4.84 21.08
N TRP A 431 -11.34 -5.38 21.40
CA TRP A 431 -12.10 -6.30 20.57
C TRP A 431 -13.58 -5.93 20.60
N ASN A 432 -14.33 -6.31 19.57
CA ASN A 432 -15.79 -6.27 19.62
C ASN A 432 -16.30 -7.44 20.50
N TRP A 433 -16.53 -7.17 21.78
CA TRP A 433 -16.97 -8.17 22.76
C TRP A 433 -18.33 -8.82 22.46
N SER A 434 -19.15 -8.21 21.61
CA SER A 434 -20.42 -8.82 21.15
C SER A 434 -20.19 -9.98 20.20
N ALA A 435 -19.09 -9.98 19.45
CA ALA A 435 -18.73 -11.02 18.49
C ALA A 435 -17.55 -11.89 18.95
N LYS A 436 -16.69 -11.36 19.81
CA LYS A 436 -15.46 -12.01 20.26
C LYS A 436 -15.75 -12.98 21.40
N LYS A 437 -15.31 -14.23 21.24
CA LYS A 437 -15.30 -15.21 22.34
C LYS A 437 -14.41 -14.74 23.48
N SER A 438 -14.83 -15.04 24.71
CA SER A 438 -14.08 -14.75 25.95
C SER A 438 -12.63 -15.21 25.85
N ILE A 439 -11.73 -14.42 26.42
CA ILE A 439 -10.28 -14.68 26.44
C ILE A 439 -9.93 -15.10 27.87
N GLU A 440 -9.31 -16.26 28.06
CA GLU A 440 -8.88 -16.69 29.39
C GLU A 440 -7.53 -16.06 29.76
N ILE A 441 -7.50 -15.20 30.80
CA ILE A 441 -6.26 -14.62 31.33
C ILE A 441 -5.86 -15.38 32.58
N THR A 442 -4.88 -16.29 32.45
CA THR A 442 -4.66 -17.33 33.46
C THR A 442 -3.85 -16.89 34.67
N THR A 443 -2.83 -16.06 34.49
CA THR A 443 -1.95 -15.55 35.55
C THR A 443 -1.49 -14.14 35.19
N GLY A 444 -1.03 -13.36 36.19
CA GLY A 444 -0.55 -11.99 35.98
C GLY A 444 -1.64 -10.92 36.05
N ARG A 445 -1.21 -9.66 36.21
CA ARG A 445 -2.08 -8.48 36.33
C ARG A 445 -2.27 -7.79 34.99
N LEU A 446 -3.37 -7.03 34.88
CA LEU A 446 -3.56 -6.10 33.77
C LEU A 446 -2.76 -4.82 34.04
N PHE A 447 -2.27 -4.19 32.97
CA PHE A 447 -1.72 -2.83 33.01
C PHE A 447 -2.17 -2.09 31.76
N ILE A 448 -3.19 -1.25 31.89
CA ILE A 448 -3.77 -0.49 30.78
C ILE A 448 -3.78 0.99 31.16
N HIS A 449 -2.92 1.78 30.53
CA HIS A 449 -2.69 3.19 30.88
C HIS A 449 -2.30 4.04 29.67
N PHE A 450 -2.63 5.34 29.71
CA PHE A 450 -2.28 6.33 28.68
C PHE A 450 -2.79 5.93 27.29
N ASN A 451 -4.03 5.45 27.20
CA ASN A 451 -4.68 5.16 25.92
C ASN A 451 -5.82 6.18 25.75
N PRO A 452 -5.51 7.40 25.27
CA PRO A 452 -6.41 8.53 25.40
C PRO A 452 -7.73 8.37 24.63
N LYS A 453 -7.76 7.52 23.59
CA LYS A 453 -9.00 7.22 22.85
C LYS A 453 -9.68 5.90 23.25
N LEU A 454 -9.09 5.11 24.16
CA LEU A 454 -9.62 3.81 24.58
C LEU A 454 -10.50 3.98 25.81
N CYS A 455 -11.82 3.95 25.59
CA CYS A 455 -12.78 4.16 26.67
C CYS A 455 -12.76 3.07 27.73
N TYR A 456 -12.88 3.47 29.00
CA TYR A 456 -12.86 2.54 30.14
C TYR A 456 -13.93 1.44 30.07
N ASN A 457 -15.13 1.75 29.56
CA ASN A 457 -16.20 0.77 29.34
C ASN A 457 -15.82 -0.35 28.34
N GLN A 458 -14.93 -0.09 27.38
CA GLN A 458 -14.40 -1.10 26.46
C GLN A 458 -13.41 -2.06 27.14
N ILE A 459 -12.86 -1.64 28.28
CA ILE A 459 -11.88 -2.42 29.07
C ILE A 459 -12.60 -3.28 30.13
N GLN A 460 -13.72 -2.80 30.69
CA GLN A 460 -14.49 -3.47 31.74
C GLN A 460 -14.78 -4.97 31.49
N PRO A 461 -15.12 -5.43 30.27
CA PRO A 461 -15.37 -6.86 30.03
C PRO A 461 -14.20 -7.78 30.39
N LEU A 462 -12.96 -7.29 30.35
CA LEU A 462 -11.76 -8.07 30.72
C LEU A 462 -11.76 -8.49 32.19
N LYS A 463 -12.52 -7.81 33.04
CA LYS A 463 -12.65 -8.12 34.47
C LYS A 463 -13.18 -9.55 34.71
N ASN A 464 -14.12 -9.98 33.87
CA ASN A 464 -14.73 -11.31 33.97
C ASN A 464 -13.91 -12.39 33.27
N MET A 465 -12.78 -12.00 32.66
CA MET A 465 -11.90 -12.84 31.84
C MET A 465 -10.61 -13.24 32.59
N THR A 466 -10.35 -12.63 33.74
CA THR A 466 -9.26 -12.97 34.65
C THR A 466 -9.66 -14.08 35.61
N LYS A 467 -8.71 -14.93 36.05
CA LYS A 467 -8.99 -15.99 37.04
C LYS A 467 -9.60 -15.50 38.36
N ASP A 468 -9.20 -14.32 38.84
CA ASP A 468 -9.73 -13.69 40.05
C ASP A 468 -10.53 -12.43 39.67
N PRO A 469 -11.82 -12.56 39.31
CA PRO A 469 -12.64 -11.40 38.95
C PRO A 469 -12.86 -10.52 40.20
N LYS A 470 -12.13 -9.39 40.27
CA LYS A 470 -12.36 -8.34 41.28
C LYS A 470 -13.69 -7.63 41.04
N SER A 471 -14.20 -6.81 41.98
CA SER A 471 -15.40 -5.98 41.78
C SER A 471 -15.12 -4.68 40.98
N THR A 472 -13.89 -4.15 41.06
CA THR A 472 -13.40 -3.01 40.29
C THR A 472 -11.90 -3.20 39.99
N PHE A 473 -11.40 -2.61 38.90
CA PHE A 473 -9.96 -2.52 38.68
C PHE A 473 -9.35 -1.54 39.68
N SER A 474 -8.14 -1.81 40.16
CA SER A 474 -7.39 -0.80 40.89
C SER A 474 -6.80 0.23 39.92
N GLU A 475 -6.55 1.44 40.39
CA GLU A 475 -5.95 2.52 39.59
C GLU A 475 -4.58 2.13 39.02
N ILE A 476 -3.85 1.23 39.70
CA ILE A 476 -2.56 0.70 39.25
C ILE A 476 -2.74 -0.27 38.07
N GLU A 477 -3.83 -1.03 38.04
CA GLU A 477 -4.12 -2.00 36.98
C GLU A 477 -4.69 -1.33 35.73
N VAL A 478 -5.71 -0.50 35.91
CA VAL A 478 -6.37 0.24 34.84
C VAL A 478 -6.75 1.61 35.39
N SER A 479 -6.10 2.66 34.89
CA SER A 479 -6.42 4.03 35.29
C SER A 479 -7.70 4.51 34.60
N GLN A 480 -8.61 5.14 35.35
CA GLN A 480 -9.80 5.77 34.76
C GLN A 480 -9.51 7.17 34.20
N ASP A 481 -8.42 7.79 34.63
CA ASP A 481 -8.09 9.18 34.34
C ASP A 481 -7.34 9.36 33.01
N ASN A 482 -6.63 8.32 32.54
CA ASN A 482 -5.78 8.37 31.35
C ASN A 482 -6.15 7.33 30.26
N ASN A 483 -7.32 6.71 30.38
CA ASN A 483 -7.90 5.84 29.35
C ASN A 483 -9.24 6.42 28.92
N GLY A 484 -9.32 6.89 27.67
CA GLY A 484 -10.51 7.54 27.13
C GLY A 484 -10.64 9.03 27.49
N ASP A 485 -9.58 9.67 28.01
CA ASP A 485 -9.56 11.09 28.34
C ASP A 485 -9.64 12.02 27.12
N GLN A 486 -9.42 11.49 25.91
CA GLN A 486 -9.60 12.17 24.64
C GLN A 486 -10.66 11.53 23.72
N ALA A 487 -11.61 10.78 24.29
CA ALA A 487 -12.70 10.19 23.52
C ALA A 487 -14.08 10.45 24.15
N SER A 488 -15.09 10.61 23.29
CA SER A 488 -16.50 10.60 23.68
C SER A 488 -16.92 9.16 24.01
N CYS A 489 -16.73 8.75 25.27
CA CYS A 489 -16.92 7.37 25.73
C CYS A 489 -18.37 6.95 26.00
N PHE A 490 -19.25 7.93 26.11
CA PHE A 490 -20.68 7.74 26.25
C PHE A 490 -21.33 8.19 24.94
N GLN A 491 -21.58 7.23 24.04
CA GLN A 491 -22.17 7.50 22.73
C GLN A 491 -23.65 7.18 22.75
N ASP A 492 -24.48 8.20 22.65
CA ASP A 492 -25.88 8.04 22.28
C ASP A 492 -25.99 7.62 20.81
N THR A 493 -27.12 7.02 20.44
CA THR A 493 -27.29 6.52 19.07
C THR A 493 -27.92 7.58 18.18
N LEU A 494 -27.26 7.91 17.07
CA LEU A 494 -27.85 8.72 16.00
C LEU A 494 -28.64 7.85 15.03
N HIS A 495 -29.81 8.32 14.63
CA HIS A 495 -30.62 7.66 13.62
C HIS A 495 -30.35 8.26 12.24
N LEU A 496 -29.42 7.64 11.52
CA LEU A 496 -29.06 8.03 10.15
C LEU A 496 -29.93 7.29 9.12
N GLN A 497 -30.46 8.02 8.15
CA GLN A 497 -31.28 7.49 7.06
C GLN A 497 -30.93 8.16 5.72
N VAL A 498 -31.31 7.54 4.62
CA VAL A 498 -31.22 8.16 3.28
C VAL A 498 -32.60 8.71 2.92
N SER A 499 -32.71 10.02 2.80
CA SER A 499 -33.96 10.70 2.46
C SER A 499 -34.26 10.61 0.95
N SER A 500 -33.24 10.84 0.11
CA SER A 500 -33.37 10.70 -1.33
C SER A 500 -32.06 10.22 -1.96
N LEU A 501 -32.18 9.54 -3.09
CA LEU A 501 -31.08 8.84 -3.74
C LEU A 501 -31.12 9.04 -5.24
N HIS A 502 -29.99 9.42 -5.83
CA HIS A 502 -29.80 9.66 -7.26
C HIS A 502 -28.59 8.85 -7.78
N GLN A 503 -28.21 9.07 -9.05
CA GLN A 503 -27.11 8.33 -9.68
C GLN A 503 -25.74 8.70 -9.09
N ARG A 504 -25.55 9.95 -8.68
CA ARG A 504 -24.27 10.47 -8.15
C ARG A 504 -24.40 11.20 -6.82
N VAL A 505 -25.60 11.20 -6.25
CA VAL A 505 -25.93 11.96 -5.03
C VAL A 505 -26.78 11.10 -4.09
N ALA A 506 -26.50 11.18 -2.79
CA ALA A 506 -27.35 10.64 -1.74
C ALA A 506 -27.60 11.74 -0.70
N ILE A 507 -28.86 11.99 -0.36
CA ILE A 507 -29.21 12.94 0.69
C ILE A 507 -29.39 12.16 1.99
N LEU A 508 -28.49 12.39 2.93
CA LEU A 508 -28.49 11.80 4.26
C LEU A 508 -29.31 12.63 5.23
N GLN A 509 -29.98 11.97 6.17
CA GLN A 509 -30.81 12.60 7.18
C GLN A 509 -30.59 12.02 8.57
N TRP A 510 -30.41 12.88 9.58
CA TRP A 510 -30.33 12.51 11.00
C TRP A 510 -30.85 13.61 11.92
N ASN A 511 -31.19 13.25 13.16
CA ASN A 511 -31.63 14.20 14.18
C ASN A 511 -30.46 14.94 14.80
N MET A 512 -30.65 16.22 15.14
CA MET A 512 -29.64 16.99 15.85
C MET A 512 -29.42 16.42 17.26
N TYR A 513 -28.15 16.24 17.63
CA TYR A 513 -27.72 15.79 18.96
C TYR A 513 -27.71 16.97 19.93
N CYS A 514 -28.36 16.80 21.07
CA CYS A 514 -28.56 17.86 22.05
C CYS A 514 -27.74 17.58 23.31
N LEU A 515 -26.73 18.41 23.55
CA LEU A 515 -25.98 18.45 24.81
C LEU A 515 -26.61 19.45 25.80
N PRO A 516 -26.37 19.30 27.12
CA PRO A 516 -26.82 20.28 28.11
C PRO A 516 -26.32 21.70 27.83
N ASP A 517 -25.09 21.83 27.33
CA ASP A 517 -24.58 23.05 26.71
C ASP A 517 -24.39 22.81 25.22
N SER A 518 -25.24 23.42 24.39
CA SER A 518 -25.20 23.23 22.94
C SER A 518 -23.91 23.74 22.28
N ARG A 519 -23.13 24.59 22.97
CA ARG A 519 -21.84 25.11 22.50
C ARG A 519 -20.73 24.07 22.53
N ASN A 520 -20.91 23.01 23.32
CA ASN A 520 -19.96 21.90 23.42
C ASN A 520 -20.06 20.93 22.22
N LEU A 521 -21.11 21.04 21.39
CA LEU A 521 -21.18 20.34 20.12
C LEU A 521 -20.47 21.18 19.05
N LEU A 522 -19.32 20.71 18.60
CA LEU A 522 -18.54 21.36 17.55
C LEU A 522 -19.09 21.04 16.16
N GLY A 523 -19.59 19.82 15.97
CA GLY A 523 -20.24 19.43 14.73
C GLY A 523 -20.38 17.92 14.51
N TYR A 524 -20.40 17.51 13.25
CA TYR A 524 -20.58 16.13 12.82
C TYR A 524 -19.52 15.74 11.79
N SER A 525 -19.01 14.52 11.93
CA SER A 525 -18.15 13.86 10.95
C SER A 525 -18.96 12.76 10.26
N ILE A 526 -19.09 12.87 8.94
CA ILE A 526 -19.84 11.94 8.09
C ILE A 526 -18.83 11.06 7.37
N TYR A 527 -18.93 9.76 7.58
CA TYR A 527 -18.04 8.75 7.01
C TYR A 527 -18.78 7.98 5.94
N TYR A 528 -18.17 7.81 4.75
CA TYR A 528 -18.73 6.97 3.70
C TYR A 528 -17.67 6.27 2.84
N ILE A 529 -17.97 5.06 2.38
CA ILE A 529 -17.08 4.24 1.54
C ILE A 529 -17.88 3.40 0.55
N ALA A 530 -17.34 3.18 -0.65
CA ALA A 530 -17.88 2.21 -1.60
C ALA A 530 -17.49 0.78 -1.16
N THR A 531 -18.44 -0.15 -1.13
CA THR A 531 -18.17 -1.52 -0.68
C THR A 531 -19.12 -2.54 -1.28
N GLU A 532 -18.59 -3.72 -1.62
CA GLU A 532 -19.38 -4.90 -1.99
C GLU A 532 -19.82 -5.70 -0.76
N ASN A 533 -18.95 -5.77 0.25
CA ASN A 533 -19.14 -6.56 1.47
C ASN A 533 -19.58 -5.68 2.65
N ASN A 534 -20.02 -6.32 3.74
CA ASN A 534 -20.29 -5.60 4.98
C ASN A 534 -18.98 -5.12 5.60
N VAL A 535 -18.93 -3.84 5.94
CA VAL A 535 -17.78 -3.17 6.54
C VAL A 535 -17.99 -3.03 8.04
N THR A 536 -16.89 -2.95 8.78
CA THR A 536 -16.89 -2.66 10.23
C THR A 536 -16.23 -1.31 10.46
N LEU A 537 -16.62 -0.63 11.55
CA LEU A 537 -16.08 0.69 11.94
C LEU A 537 -14.54 0.71 12.06
N TYR A 538 -13.96 -0.43 12.41
CA TYR A 538 -12.54 -0.57 12.76
C TYR A 538 -11.79 -1.56 11.87
N GLY A 539 -12.47 -2.14 10.87
CA GLY A 539 -11.89 -3.14 9.99
C GLY A 539 -10.90 -2.51 9.01
N GLN A 540 -9.67 -3.03 8.99
CA GLN A 540 -8.60 -2.62 8.07
C GLN A 540 -8.21 -1.12 8.17
N ARG A 541 -8.58 -0.44 9.26
CA ARG A 541 -8.28 0.97 9.51
C ARG A 541 -7.02 1.12 10.36
N ASP A 542 -6.12 2.02 9.96
CA ASP A 542 -5.06 2.53 10.82
C ASP A 542 -5.21 4.05 11.01
N ALA A 543 -4.46 4.63 11.97
CA ALA A 543 -4.58 6.04 12.28
C ALA A 543 -4.08 6.99 11.16
N CYS A 544 -3.30 6.47 10.22
CA CYS A 544 -2.62 7.24 9.16
C CYS A 544 -3.32 7.13 7.80
N SER A 545 -4.13 6.09 7.60
CA SER A 545 -4.84 5.76 6.36
C SER A 545 -6.28 5.38 6.71
N ASP A 546 -7.20 6.33 6.46
CA ASP A 546 -8.63 6.06 6.56
C ASP A 546 -9.12 5.59 5.19
N THR A 547 -9.64 4.36 5.12
CA THR A 547 -10.31 3.87 3.91
C THR A 547 -11.63 4.58 3.66
N TRP A 548 -12.19 5.21 4.70
CA TRP A 548 -13.42 5.99 4.63
C TRP A 548 -13.15 7.41 4.14
N ASN A 549 -14.04 7.90 3.27
CA ASN A 549 -14.11 9.32 2.98
C ASN A 549 -14.80 10.03 4.15
N VAL A 550 -14.21 11.12 4.63
CA VAL A 550 -14.70 11.87 5.79
C VAL A 550 -15.10 13.28 5.37
N LEU A 551 -16.28 13.70 5.79
CA LEU A 551 -16.78 15.06 5.63
C LEU A 551 -17.17 15.63 7.00
N ASP A 552 -16.48 16.69 7.40
CA ASP A 552 -16.73 17.39 8.66
C ASP A 552 -17.63 18.60 8.41
N LYS A 553 -18.62 18.78 9.29
CA LYS A 553 -19.64 19.82 9.24
C LYS A 553 -19.81 20.46 10.60
N THR A 554 -19.68 21.79 10.71
CA THR A 554 -19.85 22.47 12.00
C THR A 554 -21.29 22.46 12.46
N ALA A 555 -21.53 22.58 13.77
CA ALA A 555 -22.87 22.65 14.32
C ALA A 555 -23.69 23.82 13.73
N ASP A 556 -23.04 24.93 13.35
CA ASP A 556 -23.68 26.10 12.74
C ASP A 556 -24.01 25.90 11.26
N GLU A 557 -23.13 25.24 10.49
CA GLU A 557 -23.42 24.84 9.10
C GLU A 557 -24.62 23.89 9.03
N VAL A 558 -24.71 23.03 10.03
CA VAL A 558 -25.84 22.12 10.25
C VAL A 558 -27.10 22.92 10.64
N ARG A 559 -26.98 23.91 11.53
CA ARG A 559 -28.12 24.72 11.98
C ARG A 559 -28.70 25.61 10.86
N ASN A 560 -27.87 26.22 10.02
CA ASN A 560 -28.33 27.16 8.99
C ASN A 560 -28.99 26.51 7.75
N GLY A 561 -28.96 25.17 7.64
CA GLY A 561 -29.67 24.42 6.60
C GLY A 561 -31.17 24.25 6.84
N THR A 562 -31.69 24.65 8.01
CA THR A 562 -33.11 24.57 8.34
C THR A 562 -33.87 25.76 7.77
N LYS A 563 -34.91 25.50 6.96
CA LYS A 563 -35.96 26.51 6.74
C LYS A 563 -36.71 26.66 8.06
N GLU A 564 -36.71 27.86 8.64
CA GLU A 564 -37.64 28.21 9.71
C GLU A 564 -39.06 27.88 9.24
N SER A 565 -39.73 26.96 9.94
CA SER A 565 -41.19 26.93 9.89
C SER A 565 -41.66 28.18 10.62
N ASP A 566 -42.41 29.04 9.92
CA ASP A 566 -43.14 30.18 10.47
C ASP A 566 -44.10 29.73 11.59
N GLU A 567 -43.60 29.52 12.81
CA GLU A 567 -44.42 29.48 14.02
C GLU A 567 -44.07 30.66 14.92
N LYS A 568 -45.08 31.50 15.11
CA LYS A 568 -45.05 32.75 15.88
C LYS A 568 -44.34 32.57 17.22
N LEU A 569 -43.16 33.18 17.33
CA LEU A 569 -42.43 33.33 18.57
C LEU A 569 -43.25 34.18 19.56
N THR A 570 -43.91 33.53 20.52
CA THR A 570 -44.49 34.22 21.68
C THR A 570 -43.37 34.79 22.54
N LYS A 571 -43.47 36.08 22.83
CA LYS A 571 -42.40 36.96 23.32
C LYS A 571 -42.05 36.79 24.81
N ASP A 572 -42.20 35.59 25.38
CA ASP A 572 -42.16 35.36 26.85
C ASP A 572 -41.28 34.16 27.26
N SER A 573 -40.23 33.85 26.50
CA SER A 573 -39.28 32.79 26.86
C SER A 573 -37.85 33.28 26.65
N LEU A 574 -37.20 33.73 27.73
CA LEU A 574 -35.82 34.24 27.73
C LEU A 574 -34.73 33.14 27.64
N LEU A 575 -35.08 31.93 27.19
CA LEU A 575 -34.14 30.84 26.85
C LEU A 575 -34.78 29.96 25.77
N PRO A 576 -34.35 29.99 24.49
CA PRO A 576 -34.77 28.99 23.51
C PRO A 576 -33.86 27.75 23.61
N ASP A 577 -33.82 27.09 24.76
CA ASP A 577 -32.97 25.91 24.99
C ASP A 577 -33.75 24.59 24.85
N SER A 578 -34.25 24.33 23.65
CA SER A 578 -34.55 22.94 23.27
C SER A 578 -34.13 22.69 21.84
N CYS A 579 -32.91 22.18 21.70
CA CYS A 579 -32.38 21.61 20.46
C CYS A 579 -33.29 20.51 19.86
N SER A 580 -34.24 19.97 20.65
CA SER A 580 -35.25 19.00 20.23
C SER A 580 -36.28 19.55 19.22
N ASN A 581 -36.45 20.88 19.11
CA ASN A 581 -37.39 21.50 18.17
C ASN A 581 -36.75 21.80 16.79
N LEU A 582 -35.46 21.52 16.60
CA LEU A 582 -34.76 21.70 15.33
C LEU A 582 -35.05 20.50 14.40
N GLN A 583 -35.53 20.79 13.18
CA GLN A 583 -35.95 19.78 12.19
C GLN A 583 -34.82 18.80 11.83
N PRO A 584 -35.15 17.58 11.36
CA PRO A 584 -34.14 16.60 10.96
C PRO A 584 -33.30 17.13 9.79
N LEU A 585 -31.99 16.99 9.91
CA LEU A 585 -31.03 17.64 9.02
C LEU A 585 -30.91 16.88 7.70
N PHE A 586 -30.82 17.57 6.56
CA PHE A 586 -30.51 16.96 5.27
C PHE A 586 -29.13 17.37 4.78
N TYR A 587 -28.27 16.40 4.41
CA TYR A 587 -26.95 16.68 3.84
C TYR A 587 -26.71 15.92 2.53
N PRO A 588 -26.35 16.60 1.42
CA PRO A 588 -26.07 15.95 0.16
C PRO A 588 -24.63 15.40 0.10
N LEU A 589 -24.49 14.07 0.05
CA LEU A 589 -23.28 13.42 -0.42
C LEU A 589 -23.23 13.45 -1.95
N SER A 590 -22.21 14.06 -2.54
CA SER A 590 -22.06 14.23 -3.99
C SER A 590 -20.87 13.43 -4.55
N GLN A 591 -20.74 13.42 -5.89
CA GLN A 591 -19.66 12.72 -6.61
C GLN A 591 -19.61 11.19 -6.39
N LEU A 592 -20.76 10.59 -6.08
CA LEU A 592 -20.86 9.14 -5.94
C LEU A 592 -20.80 8.45 -7.31
N THR A 593 -20.34 7.21 -7.33
CA THR A 593 -20.34 6.36 -8.52
C THR A 593 -21.73 5.75 -8.75
N PRO A 594 -22.27 5.77 -9.97
CA PRO A 594 -23.57 5.17 -10.27
C PRO A 594 -23.59 3.65 -10.08
N PHE A 595 -24.73 3.11 -9.66
CA PHE A 595 -24.93 1.68 -9.40
C PHE A 595 -23.95 1.03 -8.42
N THR A 596 -23.44 1.80 -7.47
CA THR A 596 -22.46 1.33 -6.48
C THR A 596 -23.08 1.29 -5.08
N ARG A 597 -22.78 0.23 -4.34
CA ARG A 597 -23.19 0.09 -2.93
C ARG A 597 -22.21 0.88 -2.06
N TYR A 598 -22.77 1.72 -1.20
CA TYR A 598 -22.06 2.53 -0.22
C TYR A 598 -22.44 2.11 1.20
N ALA A 599 -21.49 2.22 2.11
CA ALA A 599 -21.72 2.20 3.55
C ALA A 599 -21.49 3.62 4.10
N ALA A 600 -22.31 4.05 5.05
CA ALA A 600 -22.15 5.36 5.69
C ALA A 600 -22.54 5.35 7.17
N TYR A 601 -21.89 6.20 7.96
CA TYR A 601 -22.28 6.49 9.35
C TYR A 601 -21.90 7.93 9.72
N VAL A 602 -22.53 8.46 10.77
CA VAL A 602 -22.26 9.81 11.28
C VAL A 602 -21.86 9.75 12.75
N LYS A 603 -20.92 10.60 13.15
CA LYS A 603 -20.43 10.73 14.53
C LYS A 603 -20.38 12.21 14.91
N THR A 604 -20.72 12.56 16.15
CA THR A 604 -20.57 13.92 16.66
C THR A 604 -19.12 14.21 17.04
N TYR A 605 -18.71 15.47 16.87
CA TYR A 605 -17.47 16.01 17.42
C TYR A 605 -17.83 16.96 18.57
N THR A 606 -17.38 16.64 19.78
CA THR A 606 -17.71 17.38 21.01
C THR A 606 -16.44 17.84 21.71
N THR A 607 -16.53 18.87 22.55
CA THR A 607 -15.39 19.32 23.36
C THR A 607 -14.98 18.24 24.38
N LEU A 608 -13.68 18.16 24.69
CA LEU A 608 -13.11 17.21 25.66
C LEU A 608 -13.73 17.31 27.07
N GLN A 609 -14.32 18.46 27.42
CA GLN A 609 -15.02 18.66 28.69
C GLN A 609 -16.30 17.82 28.76
N ASP A 610 -17.00 17.64 27.63
CA ASP A 610 -18.16 16.77 27.50
C ASP A 610 -17.72 15.40 26.95
N ARG A 611 -17.49 14.44 27.86
CA ARG A 611 -17.19 13.02 27.54
C ARG A 611 -18.36 12.28 26.84
N LYS A 612 -19.43 13.00 26.47
CA LYS A 612 -20.63 12.49 25.81
C LYS A 612 -20.63 12.90 24.34
N GLY A 613 -20.97 11.96 23.47
CA GLY A 613 -21.18 12.19 22.04
C GLY A 613 -22.29 11.29 21.52
N ALA A 614 -22.46 11.23 20.21
CA ALA A 614 -23.37 10.31 19.58
C ALA A 614 -22.82 9.77 18.26
N GLN A 615 -23.21 8.54 17.92
CA GLN A 615 -22.78 7.86 16.70
C GLN A 615 -23.94 7.06 16.12
N SER A 616 -24.07 7.02 14.80
CA SER A 616 -25.06 6.18 14.13
C SER A 616 -24.54 4.75 13.93
N ALA A 617 -25.47 3.82 13.70
CA ALA A 617 -25.13 2.56 13.05
C ALA A 617 -24.66 2.80 11.61
N ILE A 618 -23.92 1.84 11.05
CA ILE A 618 -23.57 1.84 9.63
C ILE A 618 -24.83 1.50 8.83
N ILE A 619 -25.21 2.38 7.92
CA ILE A 619 -26.26 2.15 6.93
C ILE A 619 -25.65 1.78 5.58
N TYR A 620 -26.43 1.06 4.77
CA TYR A 620 -26.03 0.71 3.41
C TYR A 620 -27.07 1.21 2.41
N PHE A 621 -26.60 1.78 1.32
CA PHE A 621 -27.46 2.21 0.21
C PHE A 621 -26.76 1.99 -1.13
N LYS A 622 -27.51 1.88 -2.22
CA LYS A 622 -26.95 1.67 -3.56
C LYS A 622 -27.44 2.77 -4.49
N THR A 623 -26.52 3.55 -5.06
CA THR A 623 -26.86 4.63 -5.99
C THR A 623 -27.63 4.11 -7.21
N LEU A 624 -28.43 4.99 -7.82
CA LEU A 624 -29.21 4.61 -8.99
C LEU A 624 -28.31 4.32 -10.21
N PRO A 625 -28.76 3.48 -11.16
CA PRO A 625 -28.06 3.28 -12.42
C PRO A 625 -27.91 4.59 -13.20
N GLY A 626 -26.78 4.74 -13.88
CA GLY A 626 -26.48 5.88 -14.75
C GLY A 626 -26.18 5.44 -16.19
N PRO A 627 -26.02 6.39 -17.12
CA PRO A 627 -25.63 6.08 -18.49
C PRO A 627 -24.29 5.32 -18.52
N PRO A 628 -24.19 4.18 -19.25
CA PRO A 628 -22.92 3.47 -19.40
C PRO A 628 -21.94 4.30 -20.23
N SER A 629 -20.64 4.05 -20.03
CA SER A 629 -19.60 4.51 -20.94
C SER A 629 -19.65 3.78 -22.30
N PRO A 630 -18.97 4.29 -23.33
CA PRO A 630 -18.90 3.60 -24.62
C PRO A 630 -18.26 2.20 -24.50
N PRO A 631 -18.73 1.19 -25.27
CA PRO A 631 -18.04 -0.09 -25.41
C PRO A 631 -16.62 0.10 -25.96
N LEU A 632 -15.70 -0.77 -25.54
CA LEU A 632 -14.29 -0.66 -25.90
C LEU A 632 -13.90 -1.65 -27.00
N GLY A 633 -12.86 -1.32 -27.78
CA GLY A 633 -12.22 -2.29 -28.68
C GLY A 633 -13.14 -2.91 -29.73
N LEU A 634 -13.97 -2.11 -30.40
CA LEU A 634 -14.79 -2.59 -31.52
C LEU A 634 -13.89 -2.99 -32.70
N THR A 635 -13.92 -4.26 -33.07
CA THR A 635 -13.17 -4.82 -34.21
C THR A 635 -14.07 -5.67 -35.10
N VAL A 636 -13.66 -5.79 -36.37
CA VAL A 636 -14.24 -6.73 -37.33
C VAL A 636 -13.32 -7.93 -37.41
N GLU A 637 -13.79 -9.11 -36.99
CA GLU A 637 -12.97 -10.35 -37.00
C GLU A 637 -13.03 -11.06 -38.35
N SER A 638 -14.19 -11.04 -39.02
CA SER A 638 -14.34 -11.65 -40.35
C SER A 638 -15.33 -10.88 -41.22
N LEU A 639 -15.04 -10.87 -42.51
CA LEU A 639 -15.84 -10.22 -43.53
C LEU A 639 -16.08 -11.21 -44.68
N THR A 640 -17.34 -11.44 -45.01
CA THR A 640 -17.75 -12.12 -46.23
C THR A 640 -18.53 -11.14 -47.11
N GLU A 641 -18.89 -11.57 -48.31
CA GLU A 641 -19.74 -10.78 -49.22
C GLU A 641 -21.12 -10.41 -48.61
N HIS A 642 -21.62 -11.20 -47.64
CA HIS A 642 -22.98 -11.06 -47.10
C HIS A 642 -23.04 -10.97 -45.57
N SER A 643 -21.91 -11.09 -44.87
CA SER A 643 -21.86 -11.09 -43.41
C SER A 643 -20.60 -10.43 -42.87
N ALA A 644 -20.73 -9.72 -41.76
CA ALA A 644 -19.61 -9.22 -40.97
C ALA A 644 -19.73 -9.73 -39.54
N THR A 645 -18.64 -10.27 -38.99
CA THR A 645 -18.57 -10.60 -37.57
C THR A 645 -17.84 -9.47 -36.84
N ILE A 646 -18.56 -8.79 -35.96
CA ILE A 646 -18.03 -7.72 -35.12
C ILE A 646 -17.91 -8.17 -33.67
N LYS A 647 -16.89 -7.67 -32.98
CA LYS A 647 -16.60 -7.97 -31.57
C LYS A 647 -16.23 -6.69 -30.84
N TRP A 648 -16.63 -6.59 -29.59
CA TRP A 648 -16.29 -5.49 -28.70
C TRP A 648 -16.12 -5.98 -27.27
N GLN A 649 -15.53 -5.16 -26.44
CA GLN A 649 -15.40 -5.35 -25.00
C GLN A 649 -16.47 -4.54 -24.25
N PRO A 650 -16.86 -4.95 -23.03
CA PRO A 650 -17.77 -4.19 -22.21
C PRO A 650 -17.28 -2.76 -21.93
N PRO A 651 -18.20 -1.81 -21.65
CA PRO A 651 -17.86 -0.48 -21.16
C PRO A 651 -16.97 -0.51 -19.93
N SER A 652 -16.01 0.41 -19.82
CA SER A 652 -15.15 0.54 -18.62
C SER A 652 -15.95 0.92 -17.37
N MET A 653 -16.98 1.74 -17.53
CA MET A 653 -17.96 2.09 -16.52
C MET A 653 -19.36 1.66 -17.00
N PRO A 654 -19.84 0.46 -16.64
CA PRO A 654 -21.18 0.01 -16.99
C PRO A 654 -22.30 0.82 -16.32
N ASN A 655 -22.04 1.39 -15.13
CA ASN A 655 -22.99 2.22 -14.37
C ASN A 655 -24.37 1.56 -14.14
N GLY A 656 -24.43 0.22 -14.16
CA GLY A 656 -25.67 -0.55 -14.18
C GLY A 656 -25.45 -1.97 -14.68
N THR A 657 -26.49 -2.80 -14.58
CA THR A 657 -26.53 -4.07 -15.30
C THR A 657 -26.82 -3.80 -16.77
N ILE A 658 -25.94 -4.25 -17.66
CA ILE A 658 -26.10 -4.06 -19.11
C ILE A 658 -27.24 -4.95 -19.60
N ALA A 659 -28.32 -4.33 -20.09
CA ALA A 659 -29.49 -5.05 -20.58
C ALA A 659 -29.36 -5.47 -22.05
N LEU A 660 -28.88 -4.57 -22.91
CA LEU A 660 -28.70 -4.81 -24.34
C LEU A 660 -27.61 -3.92 -24.92
N TYR A 661 -27.07 -4.32 -26.07
CA TYR A 661 -26.24 -3.47 -26.93
C TYR A 661 -27.05 -3.10 -28.18
N HIS A 662 -27.07 -1.82 -28.53
CA HIS A 662 -27.66 -1.35 -29.78
C HIS A 662 -26.56 -1.27 -30.83
N ILE A 663 -26.75 -1.97 -31.95
CA ILE A 663 -25.78 -2.06 -33.04
C ILE A 663 -26.44 -1.46 -34.27
N GLU A 664 -25.83 -0.40 -34.81
CA GLU A 664 -26.25 0.22 -36.04
C GLU A 664 -25.20 -0.05 -37.12
N ILE A 665 -25.63 -0.59 -38.26
CA ILE A 665 -24.79 -0.85 -39.42
C ILE A 665 -25.32 0.01 -40.55
N GLN A 666 -24.52 0.99 -40.99
CA GLN A 666 -24.86 1.85 -42.10
C GLN A 666 -23.88 1.61 -43.26
N ALA A 667 -24.43 1.38 -44.46
CA ALA A 667 -23.63 1.38 -45.68
C ALA A 667 -23.08 2.79 -45.91
N ASN A 668 -21.76 2.95 -45.79
CA ASN A 668 -21.14 4.25 -45.96
C ASN A 668 -21.22 4.68 -47.44
N ASN A 669 -21.87 5.82 -47.71
CA ASN A 669 -22.10 6.34 -49.07
C ASN A 669 -20.80 6.73 -49.81
N TYR A 670 -19.65 6.71 -49.13
CA TYR A 670 -18.33 6.94 -49.72
C TYR A 670 -17.96 5.91 -50.81
N ASN A 671 -18.58 4.74 -50.82
CA ASN A 671 -18.35 3.70 -51.84
C ASN A 671 -19.36 3.70 -53.00
N ARG A 672 -20.21 4.72 -53.14
CA ARG A 672 -20.89 4.94 -54.43
C ARG A 672 -19.78 5.25 -55.44
N PRO A 673 -19.49 4.40 -56.44
CA PRO A 673 -18.35 4.63 -57.30
C PRO A 673 -18.52 6.00 -57.96
N LYS A 674 -17.62 6.94 -57.66
CA LYS A 674 -17.51 8.26 -58.32
C LYS A 674 -17.42 8.16 -59.85
N ILE A 675 -17.30 6.95 -60.40
CA ILE A 675 -17.41 6.61 -61.82
C ILE A 675 -18.70 7.16 -62.45
N LEU A 676 -19.81 7.24 -61.71
CA LEU A 676 -21.06 7.79 -62.25
C LEU A 676 -21.25 9.30 -61.99
N ALA A 677 -20.33 9.94 -61.24
CA ALA A 677 -20.47 11.34 -60.83
C ALA A 677 -19.78 12.33 -61.77
N LEU A 678 -18.89 11.86 -62.65
CA LEU A 678 -18.20 12.68 -63.64
C LEU A 678 -18.87 12.42 -65.00
N ASN A 679 -19.45 13.47 -65.61
CA ASN A 679 -20.03 13.47 -66.96
C ASN A 679 -18.94 13.27 -68.04
N VAL A 680 -18.20 12.16 -67.99
CA VAL A 680 -17.11 11.86 -68.92
C VAL A 680 -17.68 11.05 -70.07
N ASN A 681 -17.43 11.49 -71.31
CA ASN A 681 -17.82 10.74 -72.49
C ASN A 681 -16.86 9.55 -72.71
N TYR A 682 -17.19 8.41 -72.10
CA TYR A 682 -16.40 7.18 -72.17
C TYR A 682 -16.30 6.57 -73.58
N CYS A 683 -17.17 6.99 -74.52
CA CYS A 683 -17.09 6.57 -75.92
C CYS A 683 -15.96 7.30 -76.67
N GLY A 684 -15.55 8.50 -76.22
CA GLY A 684 -14.48 9.29 -76.83
C GLY A 684 -13.08 9.05 -76.25
N ASN A 685 -12.99 8.40 -75.08
CA ASN A 685 -11.71 8.06 -74.44
C ASN A 685 -11.82 6.73 -73.65
N PRO A 686 -11.70 5.58 -74.32
CA PRO A 686 -11.85 4.25 -73.69
C PRO A 686 -10.81 3.97 -72.60
N THR A 687 -9.62 4.56 -72.73
CA THR A 687 -8.49 4.44 -71.80
C THR A 687 -8.75 5.06 -70.42
N ALA A 688 -9.68 6.01 -70.31
CA ALA A 688 -10.04 6.63 -69.04
C ALA A 688 -10.74 5.64 -68.08
N LEU A 689 -11.47 4.65 -68.60
CA LEU A 689 -12.13 3.61 -67.81
C LEU A 689 -11.12 2.57 -67.29
N VAL A 690 -10.18 2.17 -68.16
CA VAL A 690 -9.15 1.16 -67.86
C VAL A 690 -8.18 1.67 -66.78
N ASN A 691 -7.76 2.93 -66.85
CA ASN A 691 -6.86 3.51 -65.86
C ASN A 691 -7.53 3.67 -64.48
N LEU A 692 -8.86 3.87 -64.43
CA LEU A 692 -9.62 3.98 -63.17
C LEU A 692 -9.85 2.62 -62.49
N ILE A 693 -9.93 1.54 -63.28
CA ILE A 693 -10.03 0.17 -62.77
C ILE A 693 -8.65 -0.34 -62.30
N ALA A 694 -7.58 0.00 -63.04
CA ALA A 694 -6.21 -0.39 -62.69
C ALA A 694 -5.72 0.19 -61.35
N VAL A 695 -6.10 1.43 -61.02
CA VAL A 695 -5.77 2.07 -59.72
C VAL A 695 -6.44 1.37 -58.52
N ARG A 696 -7.53 0.63 -58.73
CA ARG A 696 -8.21 -0.12 -57.66
C ARG A 696 -7.67 -1.54 -57.43
N GLY A 697 -6.77 -2.03 -58.29
CA GLY A 697 -6.19 -3.38 -58.16
C GLY A 697 -5.17 -3.54 -57.04
N GLU A 698 -4.64 -2.44 -56.48
CA GLU A 698 -3.53 -2.49 -55.50
C GLU A 698 -3.91 -2.06 -54.07
N GLU A 699 -5.13 -1.57 -53.81
CA GLU A 699 -5.60 -1.22 -52.45
C GLU A 699 -6.35 -2.36 -51.75
N GLY A 700 -5.87 -3.59 -51.93
CA GLY A 700 -6.34 -4.79 -51.22
C GLY A 700 -5.34 -5.27 -50.18
N GLY A 701 -4.89 -4.40 -49.27
CA GLY A 701 -3.92 -4.79 -48.23
C GLY A 701 -3.52 -3.68 -47.27
N ALA A 702 -4.24 -3.57 -46.16
CA ALA A 702 -3.83 -2.99 -44.87
C ALA A 702 -3.08 -1.64 -44.88
N ALA A 703 -3.83 -0.53 -44.77
CA ALA A 703 -3.31 0.75 -44.28
C ALA A 703 -4.26 1.35 -43.25
N GLY A 704 -4.00 1.03 -41.97
CA GLY A 704 -4.58 1.72 -40.83
C GLY A 704 -3.46 2.25 -39.94
N ALA A 705 -3.11 3.53 -40.10
CA ALA A 705 -2.63 4.47 -39.07
C ALA A 705 -1.89 5.65 -39.73
N GLY A 706 -2.42 6.86 -39.61
CA GLY A 706 -1.63 8.07 -39.86
C GLY A 706 -2.42 9.33 -40.22
N GLY A 707 -2.69 10.16 -39.21
CA GLY A 707 -2.65 11.63 -39.35
C GLY A 707 -3.92 12.34 -39.83
N ALA A 708 -4.69 12.88 -38.89
CA ALA A 708 -5.54 14.04 -39.15
C ALA A 708 -5.12 15.18 -38.22
N THR A 709 -4.32 16.11 -38.75
CA THR A 709 -4.12 17.45 -38.18
C THR A 709 -4.65 18.49 -39.16
N GLY A 710 -5.60 19.29 -38.68
CA GLY A 710 -5.76 20.70 -39.02
C GLY A 710 -6.52 21.05 -40.32
N ALA A 711 -7.73 21.58 -40.19
CA ALA A 711 -8.05 22.98 -40.49
C ALA A 711 -9.57 23.22 -40.41
N GLY A 712 -9.94 24.35 -39.82
CA GLY A 712 -11.30 24.65 -39.40
C GLY A 712 -12.18 25.27 -40.49
N SER A 713 -13.45 25.45 -40.10
CA SER A 713 -14.32 26.47 -40.65
C SER A 713 -15.10 27.12 -39.50
N ALA A 714 -14.73 28.36 -39.25
CA ALA A 714 -15.43 29.29 -38.39
C ALA A 714 -16.77 29.73 -39.02
N ALA A 715 -17.79 29.84 -38.18
CA ALA A 715 -18.84 30.86 -38.19
C ALA A 715 -19.61 30.64 -36.87
N GLY A 716 -19.68 31.55 -35.89
CA GLY A 716 -19.62 33.00 -35.97
C GLY A 716 -21.00 33.55 -35.60
N ALA A 717 -21.23 33.79 -34.32
CA ALA A 717 -22.22 34.76 -33.85
C ALA A 717 -21.63 35.45 -32.63
N GLY A 718 -21.05 36.63 -32.85
CA GLY A 718 -20.60 37.55 -31.83
C GLY A 718 -21.32 38.89 -31.98
N GLY A 719 -21.29 39.67 -30.90
CA GLY A 719 -21.54 41.11 -30.87
C GLY A 719 -22.41 41.51 -29.67
N ALA A 720 -22.11 42.56 -28.90
CA ALA A 720 -20.97 43.46 -28.87
C ALA A 720 -21.02 44.29 -27.56
N ALA A 721 -19.83 44.64 -27.07
CA ALA A 721 -19.41 45.88 -26.39
C ALA A 721 -20.13 46.43 -25.13
N GLY A 722 -19.32 46.66 -24.08
CA GLY A 722 -19.56 47.62 -23.01
C GLY A 722 -18.44 47.61 -21.98
N ALA A 723 -17.52 48.58 -22.05
CA ALA A 723 -16.36 48.71 -21.18
C ALA A 723 -16.70 49.17 -19.74
N GLY A 724 -15.92 48.71 -18.75
CA GLY A 724 -15.90 49.26 -17.39
C GLY A 724 -15.17 48.34 -16.42
N GLY A 725 -14.00 48.76 -15.92
CA GLY A 725 -13.13 47.94 -15.08
C GLY A 725 -13.60 47.75 -13.64
N ALA A 726 -13.24 46.61 -13.05
CA ALA A 726 -12.97 46.43 -11.62
C ALA A 726 -12.26 45.08 -11.37
N THR A 727 -11.13 45.18 -10.68
CA THR A 727 -10.33 44.19 -9.93
C THR A 727 -10.90 42.79 -9.62
N GLY A 728 -10.11 41.75 -9.91
CA GLY A 728 -10.28 40.39 -9.37
C GLY A 728 -9.24 39.41 -9.94
N ALA A 729 -8.12 39.23 -9.23
CA ALA A 729 -7.02 38.35 -9.62
C ALA A 729 -7.41 36.87 -9.47
N GLY A 730 -7.43 36.14 -10.60
CA GLY A 730 -7.42 34.68 -10.62
C GLY A 730 -5.98 34.18 -10.67
N GLY A 731 -5.45 33.77 -9.51
CA GLY A 731 -4.16 33.09 -9.40
C GLY A 731 -4.35 31.59 -9.49
N THR A 732 -3.88 30.99 -10.58
CA THR A 732 -3.50 29.58 -10.64
C THR A 732 -2.30 29.37 -9.73
N GLY A 733 -2.50 28.71 -8.57
CA GLY A 733 -1.47 28.39 -7.60
C GLY A 733 -1.02 26.93 -7.71
N ASP A 734 0.29 26.76 -7.66
CA ASP A 734 1.07 25.55 -7.87
C ASP A 734 0.66 24.33 -7.03
N ALA A 735 0.78 23.13 -7.63
CA ALA A 735 0.73 21.86 -6.92
C ALA A 735 2.08 21.58 -6.23
N PRO A 736 2.13 21.44 -4.89
CA PRO A 736 3.35 21.03 -4.21
C PRO A 736 3.50 19.50 -4.19
N SER A 737 4.76 19.07 -4.07
CA SER A 737 5.26 17.70 -4.07
C SER A 737 4.59 16.79 -3.04
N ASP A 738 4.13 15.62 -3.47
CA ASP A 738 3.67 14.55 -2.57
C ASP A 738 4.85 13.92 -1.81
N THR A 739 5.05 14.37 -0.57
CA THR A 739 5.79 13.64 0.45
C THR A 739 4.86 12.67 1.17
N CYS A 740 5.18 11.37 1.20
CA CYS A 740 4.54 10.42 2.12
C CYS A 740 5.03 10.63 3.56
N THR A 741 4.59 11.73 4.15
CA THR A 741 4.37 11.89 5.59
C THR A 741 2.89 11.65 5.86
N CYS A 742 2.48 11.47 7.12
CA CYS A 742 1.07 11.58 7.49
C CYS A 742 0.49 12.80 6.76
N ARG A 743 -0.65 12.63 6.10
CA ARG A 743 -1.28 13.64 5.26
C ARG A 743 -1.69 14.82 6.17
N ASP A 744 -0.75 15.72 6.47
CA ASP A 744 -1.00 16.97 7.18
C ASP A 744 -1.72 17.98 6.28
N ASP A 745 -1.79 17.70 4.96
CA ASP A 745 -2.64 18.42 4.02
C ASP A 745 -4.02 17.75 3.92
N THR A 746 -4.78 17.79 5.02
CA THR A 746 -6.25 17.75 4.92
C THR A 746 -6.74 19.19 4.71
N PRO A 747 -7.82 19.41 3.93
CA PRO A 747 -8.37 20.75 3.79
C PRO A 747 -8.64 21.35 5.18
N LEU A 748 -8.55 22.68 5.28
CA LEU A 748 -8.76 23.55 6.45
C LEU A 748 -10.04 23.31 7.30
N THR A 749 -10.78 22.23 7.06
CA THR A 749 -12.07 21.92 7.64
C THR A 749 -12.11 20.55 8.33
N ARG A 750 -10.98 19.90 8.64
CA ARG A 750 -11.01 18.74 9.55
C ARG A 750 -11.03 19.24 10.99
N PHE A 751 -11.92 18.72 11.83
CA PHE A 751 -11.89 19.07 13.25
C PHE A 751 -10.54 18.66 13.86
N GLY A 752 -9.76 19.65 14.29
CA GLY A 752 -8.43 19.47 14.88
C GLY A 752 -8.32 20.15 16.24
N SER A 753 -7.23 19.88 16.95
CA SER A 753 -7.02 20.39 18.32
C SER A 753 -7.06 21.93 18.40
N GLY A 754 -6.59 22.63 17.37
CA GLY A 754 -6.62 24.10 17.32
C GLY A 754 -8.04 24.69 17.22
N ALA A 755 -8.92 24.09 16.42
CA ALA A 755 -10.32 24.53 16.29
C ALA A 755 -11.12 24.29 17.58
N GLU A 756 -10.76 23.24 18.33
CA GLU A 756 -11.32 22.97 19.64
C GLU A 756 -10.84 23.97 20.70
N GLU A 757 -9.54 24.28 20.72
CA GLU A 757 -8.95 25.22 21.67
C GLU A 757 -9.53 26.63 21.51
N GLU A 758 -9.65 27.11 20.26
CA GLU A 758 -10.30 28.39 19.93
C GLU A 758 -11.76 28.41 20.38
N ARG A 759 -12.50 27.31 20.20
CA ARG A 759 -13.89 27.25 20.62
C ARG A 759 -14.05 27.24 22.14
N ILE A 760 -13.20 26.51 22.87
CA ILE A 760 -13.19 26.50 24.34
C ILE A 760 -12.85 27.90 24.88
N GLU A 761 -11.88 28.58 24.29
CA GLU A 761 -11.54 29.96 24.65
C GLU A 761 -12.73 30.91 24.45
N SER A 762 -13.42 30.80 23.32
CA SER A 762 -14.65 31.55 23.04
C SER A 762 -15.76 31.26 24.07
N ILE A 763 -15.99 29.99 24.43
CA ILE A 763 -16.98 29.62 25.46
C ILE A 763 -16.61 30.24 26.82
N ASN A 764 -15.33 30.18 27.21
CA ASN A 764 -14.85 30.76 28.45
C ASN A 764 -15.02 32.28 28.49
N PHE A 765 -14.72 32.96 27.38
CA PHE A 765 -14.92 34.40 27.24
C PHE A 765 -16.41 34.79 27.34
N GLU A 766 -17.30 34.09 26.63
CA GLU A 766 -18.75 34.30 26.72
C GLU A 766 -19.27 34.12 28.16
N ASN A 767 -18.84 33.04 28.83
CA ASN A 767 -19.21 32.77 30.22
C ASN A 767 -18.72 33.87 31.18
N ALA A 768 -17.49 34.35 30.99
CA ALA A 768 -16.94 35.45 31.80
C ALA A 768 -17.72 36.75 31.59
N LEU A 769 -18.09 37.07 30.34
CA LEU A 769 -18.88 38.25 30.01
C LEU A 769 -20.30 38.17 30.62
N GLN A 770 -20.98 37.02 30.46
CA GLN A 770 -22.31 36.80 31.03
C GLN A 770 -22.30 36.87 32.56
N ASN A 771 -21.31 36.25 33.21
CA ASN A 771 -21.17 36.31 34.67
C ASN A 771 -20.88 37.73 35.16
N HIS A 772 -20.07 38.50 34.43
CA HIS A 772 -19.80 39.91 34.75
C HIS A 772 -21.05 40.79 34.61
N VAL A 773 -21.80 40.62 33.52
CA VAL A 773 -23.07 41.34 33.30
C VAL A 773 -24.11 40.93 34.34
N ARG A 774 -24.24 39.63 34.65
CA ARG A 774 -25.15 39.14 35.70
C ARG A 774 -24.81 39.71 37.06
N PHE A 775 -23.52 39.77 37.42
CA PHE A 775 -23.06 40.39 38.66
C PHE A 775 -23.38 41.89 38.71
N LEU A 776 -23.21 42.62 37.61
CA LEU A 776 -23.59 44.04 37.51
C LEU A 776 -25.11 44.24 37.60
N VAL A 777 -25.91 43.35 37.01
CA VAL A 777 -27.38 43.37 37.11
C VAL A 777 -27.83 43.05 38.53
N GLU A 778 -27.24 42.06 39.21
CA GLU A 778 -27.52 41.75 40.62
C GLU A 778 -27.12 42.92 41.55
N ILE A 779 -26.03 43.64 41.26
CA ILE A 779 -25.67 44.88 41.98
C ILE A 779 -26.69 45.98 41.72
N CYS A 780 -27.11 46.21 40.46
CA CYS A 780 -28.12 47.20 40.13
C CYS A 780 -29.49 46.89 40.75
N VAL A 781 -29.91 45.63 40.78
CA VAL A 781 -31.17 45.19 41.41
C VAL A 781 -31.12 45.36 42.94
N ASN A 782 -29.96 45.15 43.56
CA ASN A 782 -29.77 45.42 44.98
C ASN A 782 -29.68 46.94 45.29
N TYR A 783 -29.18 47.76 44.36
CA TYR A 783 -29.16 49.23 44.51
C TYR A 783 -30.51 49.92 44.29
N ILE A 784 -31.46 49.26 43.59
CA ILE A 784 -32.83 49.75 43.38
C ILE A 784 -33.77 49.36 44.54
N ASN A 785 -33.36 48.42 45.40
CA ASN A 785 -34.10 47.96 46.59
C ASN A 785 -33.59 48.56 47.93
N ILE A 786 -32.74 49.60 47.86
CA ILE A 786 -32.37 50.49 48.98
C ILE A 786 -32.89 51.89 48.62
#